data_AF-A0A1P8WBZ8-F1
#
_entry.id   AF-A0A1P8WBZ8-F1
#
_cell.length_a   1.000
_cell.length_b   1.000
_cell.length_c   1.000
_cell.angle_alpha   90.00
_cell.angle_beta   90.00
_cell.angle_gamma   90.00
#
_symmetry.space_group_name_H-M   'P 1'
#
loop_
_entity.id
_entity.type
_entity.pdbx_description
1 polymer ?
#
loop_
_entity_poly.entity_id
_entity_poly.type
_entity_poly.pdbx_seq_one_letter_code
_entity_poly.pdbx_strand_id
1 'polypeptide(L)'
;MARRFHHSRHKIRKILNGDEAEPGKYPRRERQSAPKVGAFHDRILEILTLDETAPPKQRHTAMRIFERLRDEHEYAGGYDAVRRFVKKQRVSKLETFIPLDHGAGQRVEADFGEISVDFPDGRQKVNVLILVWSYSNAPFAIALPTQRTEAILEGMSQAFGFFGCVPKEVWWDNPKTVATAILKGRERTINERYAALASHFAFDPLYCMPRSGNEKPIVEIRVKTLERNWSTPVPRVKDVDELNAYLRQRCVAELDRVSSRQTDTIGVRFEEEKALATTLPAYSFDACVCQEAKVDKYQFARFDNVSYSVPRQCAFHTVTVKAYVDRVEIVHRNAVVATLVRSYSRGDQVLDPLHYLTTLERRPAALDHSNVYRNWTLPSVFLRLRERLEARHGGRAGVRQYVRVLQLLASHPVPRVQSAIEQLRGAEGADAERIIRRVEQSAARSQSSSSDSTDTHSANSLHDEGVSPDVLSVQVPMPSLDHFNQFLSSSTQGSDDDARKEKSEFKNEQPAACGGCETVVVNRSEAKVASKNERHEPNAGEVEPPTVATAHDERGVRQAGSGSGGLESDVPGLSTAVDGTGSGGALQQRVELTHQTGGVSRSEGFGQLRLLGVTIGQQTESAGAFSLRMDFRTT
;
A
#
# COMPACT_ATOMS: atom_id res chain seq x y z
N MET A 1 -32.38 -5.82 -69.94
CA MET A 1 -31.29 -5.39 -69.03
C MET A 1 -31.59 -4.08 -68.30
N ALA A 2 -31.79 -2.93 -68.95
CA ALA A 2 -32.00 -1.63 -68.27
C ALA A 2 -33.11 -1.62 -67.19
N ARG A 3 -34.29 -2.18 -67.49
CA ARG A 3 -35.39 -2.30 -66.51
C ARG A 3 -35.09 -3.30 -65.38
N ARG A 4 -34.26 -4.32 -65.64
CA ARG A 4 -33.91 -5.37 -64.68
C ARG A 4 -32.88 -4.90 -63.64
N PHE A 5 -32.05 -3.93 -63.99
CA PHE A 5 -30.99 -3.39 -63.13
C PHE A 5 -31.25 -1.93 -62.70
N HIS A 6 -32.44 -1.39 -62.94
CA HIS A 6 -32.82 0.00 -62.58
C HIS A 6 -31.80 1.07 -63.04
N HIS A 7 -31.22 0.90 -64.23
CA HIS A 7 -30.23 1.82 -64.80
C HIS A 7 -30.65 2.31 -66.19
N SER A 8 -30.16 3.50 -66.59
CA SER A 8 -30.49 4.08 -67.88
C SER A 8 -29.98 3.19 -69.03
N ARG A 9 -30.72 3.15 -70.15
CA ARG A 9 -30.30 2.40 -71.35
C ARG A 9 -28.92 2.84 -71.85
N HIS A 10 -28.57 4.11 -71.66
CA HIS A 10 -27.27 4.66 -72.00
C HIS A 10 -26.15 4.03 -71.15
N LYS A 11 -26.34 3.92 -69.82
CA LYS A 11 -25.37 3.28 -68.91
C LYS A 11 -25.17 1.79 -69.23
N ILE A 12 -26.25 1.07 -69.53
CA ILE A 12 -26.20 -0.35 -69.91
C ILE A 12 -25.44 -0.53 -71.23
N ARG A 13 -25.66 0.34 -72.21
CA ARG A 13 -24.96 0.30 -73.51
C ARG A 13 -23.46 0.61 -73.35
N LYS A 14 -23.10 1.58 -72.49
CA LYS A 14 -21.71 1.92 -72.17
C LYS A 14 -20.93 0.74 -71.56
N ILE A 15 -21.57 0.00 -70.64
CA ILE A 15 -20.96 -1.19 -70.01
C ILE A 15 -20.81 -2.34 -71.02
N LEU A 16 -21.83 -2.58 -71.84
CA LEU A 16 -21.82 -3.67 -72.84
C LEU A 16 -20.83 -3.44 -73.99
N ASN A 17 -20.55 -2.17 -74.33
CA ASN A 17 -19.60 -1.80 -75.38
C ASN A 17 -18.12 -1.88 -74.93
N GLY A 18 -17.86 -2.25 -73.68
CA GLY A 18 -16.49 -2.41 -73.16
C GLY A 18 -15.81 -1.10 -72.74
N ASP A 19 -16.50 0.04 -72.79
CA ASP A 19 -15.94 1.34 -72.37
C ASP A 19 -15.65 1.39 -70.86
N GLU A 20 -16.34 0.58 -70.05
CA GLU A 20 -16.15 0.41 -68.60
C GLU A 20 -16.46 -1.05 -68.21
N ALA A 21 -15.52 -1.97 -68.46
CA ALA A 21 -15.67 -3.39 -68.08
C ALA A 21 -15.63 -3.63 -66.55
N GLU A 22 -15.08 -2.67 -65.80
CA GLU A 22 -15.20 -2.56 -64.34
C GLU A 22 -15.90 -1.25 -64.01
N PRO A 23 -16.80 -1.19 -63.00
CA PRO A 23 -17.33 0.08 -62.53
C PRO A 23 -16.14 0.94 -62.07
N GLY A 24 -15.79 1.95 -62.87
CA GLY A 24 -14.67 2.84 -62.56
C GLY A 24 -14.80 3.30 -61.11
N LYS A 25 -13.73 3.13 -60.32
CA LYS A 25 -13.69 3.66 -58.95
C LYS A 25 -14.14 5.11 -59.05
N TYR A 26 -15.20 5.49 -58.33
CA TYR A 26 -15.59 6.90 -58.22
C TYR A 26 -14.31 7.69 -58.00
N PRO A 27 -13.92 8.60 -58.92
CA PRO A 27 -12.68 9.34 -58.76
C PRO A 27 -12.82 10.08 -57.44
N ARG A 28 -12.08 9.59 -56.44
CA ARG A 28 -12.07 10.21 -55.12
C ARG A 28 -11.51 11.58 -55.39
N ARG A 29 -12.34 12.63 -55.34
CA ARG A 29 -11.87 14.01 -55.51
C ARG A 29 -10.63 14.18 -54.63
N GLU A 30 -9.47 14.42 -55.25
CA GLU A 30 -8.19 14.58 -54.55
C GLU A 30 -8.26 15.70 -53.52
N ARG A 31 -9.12 16.70 -53.80
CA ARG A 31 -9.50 17.76 -52.87
C ARG A 31 -11.03 17.83 -52.77
N GLN A 32 -11.59 17.44 -51.63
CA GLN A 32 -12.95 17.84 -51.30
C GLN A 32 -12.96 19.37 -51.17
N SER A 33 -13.82 20.06 -51.92
CA SER A 33 -13.93 21.51 -51.78
C SER A 33 -14.39 21.82 -50.36
N ALA A 34 -13.63 22.66 -49.67
CA ALA A 34 -13.98 23.21 -48.37
C ALA A 34 -14.37 24.68 -48.58
N PRO A 35 -15.49 24.97 -49.29
CA PRO A 35 -15.76 26.30 -49.83
C PRO A 35 -15.90 27.39 -48.77
N LYS A 36 -16.25 27.02 -47.53
CA LYS A 36 -16.39 27.96 -46.41
C LYS A 36 -15.30 27.80 -45.35
N VAL A 37 -15.05 26.58 -44.88
CA VAL A 37 -14.06 26.34 -43.79
C VAL A 37 -12.61 26.42 -44.28
N GLY A 38 -12.37 26.28 -45.59
CA GLY A 38 -11.03 26.29 -46.18
C GLY A 38 -10.24 27.56 -45.89
N ALA A 39 -10.90 28.72 -45.96
CA ALA A 39 -10.27 30.02 -45.66
C ALA A 39 -9.87 30.17 -44.17
N PHE A 40 -10.41 29.34 -43.28
CA PHE A 40 -10.17 29.39 -41.84
C PHE A 40 -9.28 28.23 -41.35
N HIS A 41 -8.78 27.37 -42.26
CA HIS A 41 -7.94 26.24 -41.89
C HIS A 41 -6.68 26.69 -41.15
N ASP A 42 -6.00 27.73 -41.63
CA ASP A 42 -4.75 28.22 -41.02
C ASP A 42 -5.01 28.76 -39.61
N ARG A 43 -6.13 29.46 -39.41
CA ARG A 43 -6.53 29.94 -38.08
C ARG A 43 -6.89 28.79 -37.13
N ILE A 44 -7.57 27.75 -37.62
CA ILE A 44 -7.83 26.55 -36.81
C ILE A 44 -6.51 25.86 -36.44
N LEU A 45 -5.56 25.77 -37.35
CA LEU A 45 -4.24 25.19 -37.09
C LEU A 45 -3.47 26.02 -36.06
N GLU A 46 -3.48 27.34 -36.17
CA GLU A 46 -2.86 28.25 -35.18
C GLU A 46 -3.46 28.05 -33.78
N ILE A 47 -4.79 28.02 -33.65
CA ILE A 47 -5.48 27.76 -32.38
C ILE A 47 -5.07 26.39 -31.82
N LEU A 48 -5.02 25.35 -32.66
CA LEU A 48 -4.61 24.02 -32.24
C LEU A 48 -3.13 23.94 -31.84
N THR A 49 -2.24 24.74 -32.44
CA THR A 49 -0.83 24.84 -32.05
C THR A 49 -0.68 25.55 -30.70
N LEU A 50 -1.44 26.62 -30.46
CA LEU A 50 -1.47 27.31 -29.16
C LEU A 50 -1.98 26.37 -28.04
N ASP A 51 -2.99 25.56 -28.35
CA ASP A 51 -3.53 24.55 -27.41
C ASP A 51 -2.48 23.52 -26.93
N GLU A 52 -1.42 23.26 -27.70
CA GLU A 52 -0.39 22.28 -27.32
C GLU A 52 0.33 22.69 -26.02
N THR A 53 0.56 23.99 -25.85
CA THR A 53 1.23 24.57 -24.69
C THR A 53 0.27 25.03 -23.59
N ALA A 54 -1.03 25.09 -23.88
CA ALA A 54 -2.05 25.52 -22.93
C ALA A 54 -2.38 24.44 -21.87
N PRO A 55 -2.78 24.85 -20.64
CA PRO A 55 -3.26 23.92 -19.61
C PRO A 55 -4.42 23.03 -20.11
N PRO A 56 -4.50 21.73 -19.76
CA PRO A 56 -5.47 20.79 -20.33
C PRO A 56 -6.94 21.24 -20.25
N LYS A 57 -7.34 21.87 -19.13
CA LYS A 57 -8.70 22.38 -18.91
C LYS A 57 -9.02 23.67 -19.69
N GLN A 58 -8.04 24.29 -20.32
CA GLN A 58 -8.14 25.55 -21.07
C GLN A 58 -7.91 25.37 -22.58
N ARG A 59 -7.75 24.13 -23.05
CA ARG A 59 -7.65 23.82 -24.48
C ARG A 59 -9.01 23.91 -25.16
N HIS A 60 -9.04 24.34 -26.41
CA HIS A 60 -10.29 24.58 -27.11
C HIS A 60 -11.00 23.26 -27.48
N THR A 61 -12.31 23.19 -27.23
CA THR A 61 -13.15 22.14 -27.83
C THR A 61 -13.44 22.49 -29.29
N ALA A 62 -13.82 21.51 -30.12
CA ALA A 62 -14.20 21.80 -31.50
C ALA A 62 -15.37 22.80 -31.60
N MET A 63 -16.28 22.80 -30.61
CA MET A 63 -17.35 23.78 -30.50
C MET A 63 -16.79 25.17 -30.17
N ARG A 64 -15.85 25.26 -29.23
CA ARG A 64 -15.22 26.53 -28.88
C ARG A 64 -14.44 27.13 -30.06
N ILE A 65 -13.76 26.30 -30.85
CA ILE A 65 -13.09 26.75 -32.09
C ILE A 65 -14.13 27.30 -33.07
N PHE A 66 -15.28 26.63 -33.23
CA PHE A 66 -16.36 27.10 -34.11
C PHE A 66 -16.95 28.44 -33.65
N GLU A 67 -17.24 28.60 -32.35
CA GLU A 67 -17.72 29.86 -31.78
C GLU A 67 -16.74 31.00 -32.04
N ARG A 68 -15.45 30.79 -31.77
CA ARG A 68 -14.41 31.80 -32.02
C ARG A 68 -14.29 32.15 -33.50
N LEU A 69 -14.39 31.17 -34.40
CA LEU A 69 -14.41 31.45 -35.84
C LEU A 69 -15.64 32.27 -36.26
N ARG A 70 -16.81 31.99 -35.68
CA ARG A 70 -18.04 32.73 -35.96
C ARG A 70 -17.97 34.16 -35.43
N ASP A 71 -17.54 34.31 -34.17
CA ASP A 71 -17.64 35.55 -33.41
C ASP A 71 -16.45 36.49 -33.65
N GLU A 72 -15.24 35.96 -33.87
CA GLU A 72 -14.00 36.76 -34.06
C GLU A 72 -13.61 36.89 -35.55
N HIS A 73 -14.08 35.99 -36.41
CA HIS A 73 -13.61 35.86 -37.79
C HIS A 73 -14.75 35.74 -38.83
N GLU A 74 -15.99 36.02 -38.44
CA GLU A 74 -17.16 36.06 -39.33
C GLU A 74 -17.40 34.77 -40.14
N TYR A 75 -17.06 33.60 -39.59
CA TYR A 75 -17.26 32.32 -40.26
C TYR A 75 -18.74 31.99 -40.48
N ALA A 76 -19.19 32.03 -41.74
CA ALA A 76 -20.56 31.74 -42.17
C ALA A 76 -20.83 30.26 -42.55
N GLY A 77 -20.00 29.33 -42.09
CA GLY A 77 -20.15 27.89 -42.33
C GLY A 77 -20.71 27.14 -41.13
N GLY A 78 -20.92 25.83 -41.28
CA GLY A 78 -21.48 24.97 -40.23
C GLY A 78 -20.42 24.43 -39.26
N TYR A 79 -20.85 24.15 -38.02
CA TYR A 79 -20.04 23.49 -36.98
C TYR A 79 -19.44 22.16 -37.45
N ASP A 80 -20.20 21.33 -38.18
CA ASP A 80 -19.74 20.01 -38.62
C ASP A 80 -18.49 20.06 -39.51
N ALA A 81 -18.31 21.12 -40.30
CA ALA A 81 -17.13 21.30 -41.13
C ALA A 81 -15.88 21.56 -40.27
N VAL A 82 -16.01 22.42 -39.25
CA VAL A 82 -14.95 22.70 -38.27
C VAL A 82 -14.66 21.45 -37.45
N ARG A 83 -15.69 20.76 -36.94
CA ARG A 83 -15.56 19.51 -36.18
C ARG A 83 -14.82 18.43 -36.97
N ARG A 84 -15.16 18.23 -38.25
CA ARG A 84 -14.48 17.25 -39.13
C ARG A 84 -13.03 17.61 -39.37
N PHE A 85 -12.74 18.89 -39.63
CA PHE A 85 -11.37 19.36 -39.84
C PHE A 85 -10.53 19.20 -38.56
N VAL A 86 -11.03 19.70 -37.41
CA VAL A 86 -10.37 19.53 -36.11
C VAL A 86 -10.16 18.06 -35.77
N LYS A 87 -11.17 17.20 -35.99
CA LYS A 87 -11.04 15.74 -35.78
C LYS A 87 -9.95 15.15 -36.68
N LYS A 88 -9.87 15.53 -37.96
CA LYS A 88 -8.83 15.06 -38.87
C LYS A 88 -7.43 15.45 -38.38
N GLN A 89 -7.24 16.70 -37.96
CA GLN A 89 -5.95 17.19 -37.46
C GLN A 89 -5.56 16.56 -36.12
N ARG A 90 -6.53 16.28 -35.25
CA ARG A 90 -6.29 15.56 -33.99
C ARG A 90 -5.96 14.10 -34.24
N VAL A 91 -6.66 13.44 -35.17
CA VAL A 91 -6.41 12.03 -35.55
C VAL A 91 -5.03 11.86 -36.16
N SER A 92 -4.56 12.78 -36.99
CA SER A 92 -3.20 12.73 -37.54
C SER A 92 -2.10 12.97 -36.49
N LYS A 93 -2.45 13.53 -35.34
CA LYS A 93 -1.58 13.70 -34.18
C LYS A 93 -1.79 12.60 -33.12
N LEU A 94 -2.71 11.66 -33.34
CA LEU A 94 -2.82 10.50 -32.46
C LEU A 94 -1.56 9.67 -32.65
N GLU A 95 -0.83 9.50 -31.56
CA GLU A 95 0.31 8.59 -31.53
C GLU A 95 -0.17 7.18 -31.82
N THR A 96 0.53 6.50 -32.72
CA THR A 96 0.39 5.07 -32.95
C THR A 96 1.46 4.35 -32.14
N PHE A 97 1.06 3.38 -31.33
CA PHE A 97 1.98 2.62 -30.50
C PHE A 97 2.38 1.32 -31.17
N ILE A 98 3.65 0.94 -31.00
CA ILE A 98 4.15 -0.38 -31.38
C ILE A 98 3.75 -1.36 -30.27
N PRO A 99 3.09 -2.49 -30.57
CA PRO A 99 2.82 -3.51 -29.57
C PRO A 99 4.10 -4.00 -28.91
N LEU A 100 4.13 -3.99 -27.58
CA LEU A 100 5.25 -4.53 -26.81
C LEU A 100 5.11 -6.06 -26.73
N ASP A 101 6.22 -6.77 -26.92
CA ASP A 101 6.35 -8.19 -26.63
C ASP A 101 7.18 -8.36 -25.35
N HIS A 102 6.83 -9.35 -24.54
CA HIS A 102 7.43 -9.57 -23.22
C HIS A 102 7.89 -11.01 -23.10
N GLY A 103 9.19 -11.22 -22.92
CA GLY A 103 9.74 -12.55 -22.68
C GLY A 103 9.23 -13.14 -21.36
N ALA A 104 8.97 -14.46 -21.37
CA ALA A 104 8.59 -15.20 -20.17
C ALA A 104 9.69 -15.10 -19.09
N GLY A 105 9.30 -14.88 -17.84
CA GLY A 105 10.22 -14.78 -16.69
C GLY A 105 10.91 -13.43 -16.56
N GLN A 106 10.69 -12.51 -17.51
CA GLN A 106 11.45 -11.27 -17.57
C GLN A 106 10.85 -10.18 -16.69
N ARG A 107 9.56 -9.85 -16.87
CA ARG A 107 9.02 -8.56 -16.43
C ARG A 107 7.75 -8.69 -15.61
N VAL A 108 7.77 -8.05 -14.44
CA VAL A 108 6.58 -7.72 -13.65
C VAL A 108 6.35 -6.22 -13.65
N GLU A 109 5.10 -5.80 -13.80
CA GLU A 109 4.67 -4.42 -13.62
C GLU A 109 4.00 -4.25 -12.26
N ALA A 110 4.42 -3.23 -11.50
CA ALA A 110 3.88 -2.92 -10.19
C ALA A 110 3.19 -1.55 -10.19
N ASP A 111 2.02 -1.43 -9.57
CA ASP A 111 1.30 -0.16 -9.44
C ASP A 111 0.36 -0.16 -8.22
N PHE A 112 -0.08 1.03 -7.79
CA PHE A 112 -1.11 1.17 -6.78
C PHE A 112 -2.47 1.53 -7.40
N GLY A 113 -3.49 0.75 -7.05
CA GLY A 113 -4.89 1.11 -7.22
C GLY A 113 -5.51 1.60 -5.92
N GLU A 114 -6.70 2.21 -6.03
CA GLU A 114 -7.53 2.57 -4.89
C GLU A 114 -8.94 2.00 -5.08
N ILE A 115 -9.43 1.24 -4.10
CA ILE A 115 -10.79 0.69 -4.13
C ILE A 115 -11.60 1.18 -2.94
N SER A 116 -12.93 1.23 -3.10
CA SER A 116 -13.84 1.44 -1.97
C SER A 116 -14.20 0.12 -1.32
N VAL A 117 -14.23 0.07 0.01
CA VAL A 117 -14.55 -1.12 0.81
C VAL A 117 -15.46 -0.72 1.97
N ASP A 118 -16.46 -1.54 2.25
CA ASP A 118 -17.39 -1.36 3.37
C ASP A 118 -16.88 -2.14 4.59
N PHE A 119 -16.38 -1.42 5.60
CA PHE A 119 -16.03 -1.96 6.92
C PHE A 119 -17.19 -1.76 7.93
N PRO A 120 -17.16 -2.40 9.12
CA PRO A 120 -18.16 -2.16 10.17
C PRO A 120 -18.28 -0.67 10.57
N ASP A 121 -17.17 0.07 10.52
CA ASP A 121 -17.10 1.49 10.86
C ASP A 121 -17.48 2.42 9.69
N GLY A 122 -17.81 1.86 8.53
CA GLY A 122 -18.26 2.58 7.33
C GLY A 122 -17.39 2.36 6.09
N ARG A 123 -17.79 3.01 4.99
CA ARG A 123 -17.09 2.92 3.70
C ARG A 123 -15.78 3.70 3.74
N GLN A 124 -14.69 3.05 3.35
CA GLN A 124 -13.36 3.65 3.30
C GLN A 124 -12.69 3.36 1.95
N LYS A 125 -11.76 4.25 1.56
CA LYS A 125 -10.87 4.04 0.42
C LYS A 125 -9.63 3.28 0.89
N VAL A 126 -9.26 2.24 0.16
CA VAL A 126 -8.15 1.35 0.51
C VAL A 126 -7.14 1.32 -0.64
N ASN A 127 -5.87 1.52 -0.31
CA ASN A 127 -4.78 1.38 -1.26
C ASN A 127 -4.50 -0.10 -1.52
N VAL A 128 -4.40 -0.49 -2.78
CA VAL A 128 -4.09 -1.86 -3.17
C VAL A 128 -2.85 -1.84 -4.06
N LEU A 129 -1.79 -2.48 -3.61
CA LEU A 129 -0.64 -2.76 -4.46
C LEU A 129 -0.98 -3.92 -5.38
N ILE A 130 -0.72 -3.76 -6.68
CA ILE A 130 -0.94 -4.78 -7.70
C ILE A 130 0.38 -5.04 -8.41
N LEU A 131 0.75 -6.32 -8.51
CA LEU A 131 1.86 -6.80 -9.34
C LEU A 131 1.29 -7.72 -10.42
N VAL A 132 1.76 -7.57 -11.66
CA VAL A 132 1.28 -8.38 -12.78
C VAL A 132 2.46 -8.80 -13.64
N TRP A 133 2.58 -10.09 -13.87
CA TRP A 133 3.54 -10.61 -14.84
C TRP A 133 3.14 -10.26 -16.26
N SER A 134 4.08 -9.73 -17.05
CA SER A 134 3.77 -9.16 -18.36
C SER A 134 3.52 -10.22 -19.44
N TYR A 135 4.16 -11.38 -19.35
CA TYR A 135 3.92 -12.47 -20.30
C TYR A 135 2.61 -13.20 -19.96
N SER A 136 2.51 -13.79 -18.76
CA SER A 136 1.37 -14.63 -18.37
C SER A 136 0.10 -13.83 -18.07
N ASN A 137 0.21 -12.57 -17.64
CA ASN A 137 -0.82 -11.77 -16.98
C ASN A 137 -1.24 -12.28 -15.59
N ALA A 138 -0.42 -13.11 -14.94
CA ALA A 138 -0.66 -13.57 -13.58
C ALA A 138 -0.61 -12.39 -12.60
N PRO A 139 -1.72 -12.10 -11.88
CA PRO A 139 -1.76 -10.98 -10.96
C PRO A 139 -1.50 -11.39 -9.51
N PHE A 140 -1.07 -10.41 -8.73
CA PHE A 140 -1.11 -10.42 -7.28
C PHE A 140 -1.65 -9.06 -6.81
N ALA A 141 -2.47 -9.05 -5.76
CA ALA A 141 -3.01 -7.85 -5.17
C ALA A 141 -3.03 -7.94 -3.65
N ILE A 142 -2.64 -6.85 -2.98
CA ILE A 142 -2.65 -6.73 -1.52
C ILE A 142 -3.07 -5.33 -1.09
N ALA A 143 -4.05 -5.25 -0.19
CA ALA A 143 -4.47 -4.04 0.48
C ALA A 143 -3.46 -3.66 1.57
N LEU A 144 -3.03 -2.40 1.54
CA LEU A 144 -2.02 -1.84 2.43
C LEU A 144 -2.53 -0.52 3.04
N PRO A 145 -2.16 -0.20 4.29
CA PRO A 145 -2.64 1.02 4.96
C PRO A 145 -2.10 2.30 4.31
N THR A 146 -0.96 2.24 3.62
CA THR A 146 -0.35 3.38 2.94
C THR A 146 0.35 2.96 1.64
N GLN A 147 0.80 3.92 0.85
CA GLN A 147 1.66 3.71 -0.33
C GLN A 147 3.13 4.02 -0.04
N ARG A 148 3.52 4.08 1.25
CA ARG A 148 4.89 4.44 1.69
C ARG A 148 5.86 3.27 1.49
N THR A 149 7.14 3.55 1.69
CA THR A 149 8.23 2.59 1.44
C THR A 149 8.00 1.26 2.17
N GLU A 150 7.70 1.27 3.47
CA GLU A 150 7.45 0.03 4.24
C GLU A 150 6.32 -0.82 3.65
N ALA A 151 5.26 -0.18 3.14
CA ALA A 151 4.14 -0.87 2.52
C ALA A 151 4.53 -1.51 1.17
N ILE A 152 5.39 -0.84 0.40
CA ILE A 152 5.91 -1.38 -0.87
C ILE A 152 6.82 -2.57 -0.60
N LEU A 153 7.73 -2.46 0.38
CA LEU A 153 8.63 -3.56 0.75
C LEU A 153 7.84 -4.79 1.18
N GLU A 154 6.84 -4.60 2.04
CA GLU A 154 5.97 -5.67 2.53
C GLU A 154 5.17 -6.29 1.39
N GLY A 155 4.48 -5.45 0.60
CA GLY A 155 3.63 -5.91 -0.48
C GLY A 155 4.40 -6.66 -1.57
N MET A 156 5.61 -6.24 -1.92
CA MET A 156 6.46 -6.96 -2.87
C MET A 156 7.02 -8.26 -2.29
N SER A 157 7.44 -8.26 -1.02
CA SER A 157 7.90 -9.48 -0.35
C SER A 157 6.79 -10.53 -0.31
N GLN A 158 5.56 -10.13 -0.01
CA GLN A 158 4.39 -11.02 -0.06
C GLN A 158 4.05 -11.46 -1.49
N ALA A 159 4.19 -10.58 -2.49
CA ALA A 159 3.95 -10.93 -3.89
C ALA A 159 4.91 -12.01 -4.38
N PHE A 160 6.21 -11.86 -4.12
CA PHE A 160 7.21 -12.86 -4.51
C PHE A 160 7.00 -14.19 -3.77
N GLY A 161 6.66 -14.12 -2.47
CA GLY A 161 6.23 -15.30 -1.72
C GLY A 161 5.01 -16.00 -2.33
N PHE A 162 4.01 -15.23 -2.79
CA PHE A 162 2.82 -15.77 -3.47
C PHE A 162 3.15 -16.43 -4.81
N PHE A 163 4.00 -15.81 -5.62
CA PHE A 163 4.42 -16.36 -6.91
C PHE A 163 5.38 -17.56 -6.77
N GLY A 164 6.10 -17.65 -5.64
CA GLY A 164 7.13 -18.65 -5.42
C GLY A 164 8.40 -18.42 -6.25
N CYS A 165 8.55 -17.24 -6.85
CA CYS A 165 9.66 -16.86 -7.73
C CYS A 165 9.80 -15.33 -7.82
N VAL A 166 10.91 -14.87 -8.39
CA VAL A 166 11.24 -13.45 -8.57
C VAL A 166 11.49 -13.16 -10.06
N PRO A 167 10.92 -12.07 -10.62
CA PRO A 167 11.20 -11.64 -11.99
C PRO A 167 12.62 -11.09 -12.15
N LYS A 168 13.12 -11.05 -13.39
CA LYS A 168 14.37 -10.33 -13.69
C LYS A 168 14.22 -8.82 -13.55
N GLU A 169 13.07 -8.29 -13.93
CA GLU A 169 12.79 -6.85 -13.99
C GLU A 169 11.47 -6.51 -13.29
N VAL A 170 11.48 -5.47 -12.46
CA VAL A 170 10.26 -4.89 -11.87
C VAL A 170 10.08 -3.47 -12.37
N TRP A 171 8.96 -3.23 -13.05
CA TRP A 171 8.66 -1.96 -13.70
C TRP A 171 7.66 -1.12 -12.89
N TRP A 172 8.06 0.11 -12.60
CA TRP A 172 7.23 1.14 -11.96
C TRP A 172 6.93 2.29 -12.93
N ASP A 173 5.85 3.04 -12.68
CA ASP A 173 5.60 4.30 -13.40
C ASP A 173 6.56 5.38 -12.86
N ASN A 174 6.26 5.99 -11.70
CA ASN A 174 7.20 6.84 -10.97
C ASN A 174 6.77 7.22 -9.54
N PRO A 175 6.49 6.28 -8.63
CA PRO A 175 6.16 6.64 -7.25
C PRO A 175 7.43 7.15 -6.52
N LYS A 176 7.34 8.34 -5.92
CA LYS A 176 8.42 8.96 -5.10
C LYS A 176 8.91 8.05 -3.95
N THR A 177 8.14 7.03 -3.62
CA THR A 177 8.42 6.05 -2.56
C THR A 177 9.37 4.95 -3.00
N VAL A 178 9.56 4.77 -4.31
CA VAL A 178 10.50 3.82 -4.94
C VAL A 178 11.73 4.58 -5.49
N ALA A 179 11.54 5.80 -5.99
CA ALA A 179 12.62 6.67 -6.46
C ALA A 179 12.63 8.02 -5.70
N THR A 180 13.77 8.38 -5.10
CA THR A 180 13.94 9.63 -4.34
C THR A 180 14.20 10.85 -5.23
N ALA A 181 14.78 10.65 -6.42
CA ALA A 181 15.01 11.71 -7.39
C ALA A 181 14.93 11.22 -8.85
N ILE A 182 14.46 12.10 -9.74
CA ILE A 182 14.40 11.88 -11.19
C ILE A 182 15.65 12.50 -11.83
N LEU A 183 16.51 11.69 -12.44
CA LEU A 183 17.65 12.15 -13.26
C LEU A 183 17.26 12.17 -14.76
N LYS A 184 18.24 12.36 -15.66
CA LYS A 184 18.00 12.43 -17.11
C LYS A 184 17.58 11.04 -17.65
N GLY A 185 16.55 11.00 -18.51
CA GLY A 185 16.09 9.75 -19.13
C GLY A 185 15.42 8.79 -18.12
N ARG A 186 15.89 7.55 -18.04
CA ARG A 186 15.39 6.49 -17.13
C ARG A 186 16.17 6.37 -15.82
N GLU A 187 17.31 7.05 -15.68
CA GLU A 187 18.15 6.97 -14.48
C GLU A 187 17.47 7.63 -13.27
N ARG A 188 17.52 6.96 -12.12
CA ARG A 188 16.90 7.43 -10.87
C ARG A 188 17.84 7.21 -9.70
N THR A 189 17.72 8.08 -8.69
CA THR A 189 18.21 7.75 -7.36
C THR A 189 17.15 6.89 -6.69
N ILE A 190 17.49 5.64 -6.43
CA ILE A 190 16.59 4.65 -5.85
C ILE A 190 16.53 4.87 -4.33
N ASN A 191 15.36 4.67 -3.72
CA ASN A 191 15.26 4.65 -2.27
C ASN A 191 16.14 3.51 -1.71
N GLU A 192 17.01 3.80 -0.73
CA GLU A 192 17.98 2.84 -0.19
C GLU A 192 17.34 1.51 0.26
N ARG A 193 16.17 1.56 0.89
CA ARG A 193 15.46 0.35 1.33
C ARG A 193 14.87 -0.43 0.17
N TYR A 194 14.44 0.26 -0.89
CA TYR A 194 14.00 -0.40 -2.11
C TYR A 194 15.18 -1.03 -2.87
N ALA A 195 16.33 -0.37 -2.91
CA ALA A 195 17.55 -0.95 -3.45
C ALA A 195 17.98 -2.20 -2.65
N ALA A 196 17.83 -2.19 -1.32
CA ALA A 196 18.06 -3.36 -0.48
C ALA A 196 17.11 -4.52 -0.82
N LEU A 197 15.83 -4.23 -1.08
CA LEU A 197 14.85 -5.22 -1.55
C LEU A 197 15.26 -5.83 -2.90
N ALA A 198 15.60 -4.97 -3.87
CA ALA A 198 16.07 -5.38 -5.18
C ALA A 198 17.31 -6.27 -5.10
N SER A 199 18.26 -5.92 -4.24
CA SER A 199 19.47 -6.71 -4.03
C SER A 199 19.20 -8.04 -3.30
N HIS A 200 18.25 -8.08 -2.37
CA HIS A 200 17.89 -9.29 -1.63
C HIS A 200 17.18 -10.32 -2.52
N PHE A 201 16.26 -9.86 -3.37
CA PHE A 201 15.52 -10.73 -4.30
C PHE A 201 16.20 -10.88 -5.67
N ALA A 202 17.27 -10.12 -5.94
CA ALA A 202 18.03 -10.11 -7.19
C ALA A 202 17.20 -9.79 -8.44
N PHE A 203 16.48 -8.65 -8.42
CA PHE A 203 15.78 -8.11 -9.60
C PHE A 203 16.27 -6.70 -9.97
N ASP A 204 16.11 -6.33 -11.24
CA ASP A 204 16.42 -5.00 -11.76
C ASP A 204 15.21 -4.05 -11.62
N PRO A 205 15.33 -2.95 -10.84
CA PRO A 205 14.27 -1.96 -10.73
C PRO A 205 14.28 -1.00 -11.92
N LEU A 206 13.21 -1.03 -12.71
CA LEU A 206 13.07 -0.21 -13.92
C LEU A 206 11.89 0.76 -13.79
N TYR A 207 12.02 1.92 -14.45
CA TYR A 207 11.07 3.01 -14.37
C TYR A 207 10.67 3.48 -15.76
N CYS A 208 9.39 3.82 -15.91
CA CYS A 208 8.88 4.41 -17.13
C CYS A 208 9.48 5.80 -17.37
N MET A 209 9.51 6.19 -18.65
CA MET A 209 9.81 7.56 -19.00
C MET A 209 8.75 8.51 -18.43
N PRO A 210 9.13 9.71 -17.93
CA PRO A 210 8.16 10.66 -17.42
C PRO A 210 7.12 11.03 -18.49
N ARG A 211 5.83 10.90 -18.14
CA ARG A 211 4.68 11.15 -19.04
C ARG A 211 4.49 10.13 -20.18
N SER A 212 5.04 8.91 -20.02
CA SER A 212 4.91 7.82 -20.99
C SER A 212 4.10 6.64 -20.42
N GLY A 213 2.83 6.86 -20.05
CA GLY A 213 1.95 5.80 -19.48
C GLY A 213 1.78 4.56 -20.39
N ASN A 214 2.03 4.72 -21.69
CA ASN A 214 1.94 3.64 -22.67
C ASN A 214 3.02 2.55 -22.50
N GLU A 215 4.05 2.78 -21.67
CA GLU A 215 5.10 1.79 -21.40
C GLU A 215 4.63 0.70 -20.41
N LYS A 216 3.50 0.85 -19.70
CA LYS A 216 2.92 -0.13 -18.77
C LYS A 216 1.43 -0.42 -18.99
N PRO A 217 1.06 -0.92 -20.18
CA PRO A 217 -0.35 -1.11 -20.51
C PRO A 217 -1.01 -2.23 -19.70
N ILE A 218 -0.25 -3.20 -19.17
CA ILE A 218 -0.79 -4.41 -18.56
C ILE A 218 -1.31 -4.10 -17.16
N VAL A 219 -0.50 -3.49 -16.31
CA VAL A 219 -0.93 -3.15 -14.95
C VAL A 219 -2.06 -2.13 -14.96
N GLU A 220 -2.08 -1.17 -15.89
CA GLU A 220 -3.20 -0.22 -16.02
C GLU A 220 -4.54 -0.91 -16.32
N ILE A 221 -4.51 -1.94 -17.19
CA ILE A 221 -5.70 -2.76 -17.47
C ILE A 221 -6.08 -3.57 -16.22
N ARG A 222 -5.10 -4.06 -15.46
CA ARG A 222 -5.36 -4.83 -14.24
C ARG A 222 -5.86 -3.97 -13.08
N VAL A 223 -5.40 -2.74 -12.91
CA VAL A 223 -6.00 -1.78 -11.96
C VAL A 223 -7.48 -1.57 -12.31
N LYS A 224 -7.79 -1.34 -13.59
CA LYS A 224 -9.19 -1.23 -14.05
C LYS A 224 -9.99 -2.53 -13.83
N THR A 225 -9.33 -3.69 -13.94
CA THR A 225 -9.95 -5.00 -13.67
C THR A 225 -10.25 -5.16 -12.18
N LEU A 226 -9.31 -4.79 -11.30
CA LEU A 226 -9.50 -4.76 -9.85
C LEU A 226 -10.73 -3.90 -9.52
N GLU A 227 -10.75 -2.65 -9.99
CA GLU A 227 -11.83 -1.69 -9.73
C GLU A 227 -13.20 -2.19 -10.23
N ARG A 228 -13.25 -2.77 -11.43
CA ARG A 228 -14.52 -3.11 -12.10
C ARG A 228 -15.02 -4.52 -11.83
N ASN A 229 -14.15 -5.49 -11.55
CA ASN A 229 -14.52 -6.90 -11.43
C ASN A 229 -14.31 -7.44 -10.01
N TRP A 230 -13.27 -7.00 -9.30
CA TRP A 230 -12.96 -7.52 -7.97
C TRP A 230 -13.53 -6.64 -6.87
N SER A 231 -13.75 -5.34 -7.11
CA SER A 231 -14.43 -4.44 -6.17
C SER A 231 -15.84 -4.04 -6.59
N THR A 232 -16.46 -4.77 -7.53
CA THR A 232 -17.87 -4.59 -7.90
C THR A 232 -18.64 -5.91 -7.76
N PRO A 233 -19.69 -5.98 -6.91
CA PRO A 233 -20.13 -4.93 -5.98
C PRO A 233 -19.05 -4.59 -4.94
N VAL A 234 -19.20 -3.44 -4.28
CA VAL A 234 -18.26 -2.98 -3.24
C VAL A 234 -18.08 -4.09 -2.19
N PRO A 235 -16.84 -4.56 -1.92
CA PRO A 235 -16.60 -5.62 -0.94
C PRO A 235 -17.03 -5.19 0.45
N ARG A 236 -17.62 -6.11 1.20
CA ARG A 236 -18.01 -5.94 2.61
C ARG A 236 -17.21 -6.92 3.45
N VAL A 237 -16.36 -6.41 4.34
CA VAL A 237 -15.40 -7.20 5.12
C VAL A 237 -15.26 -6.62 6.52
N LYS A 238 -14.84 -7.42 7.50
CA LYS A 238 -14.68 -7.03 8.89
C LYS A 238 -13.41 -6.18 9.12
N ASP A 239 -12.32 -6.53 8.44
CA ASP A 239 -10.99 -5.95 8.60
C ASP A 239 -10.16 -6.10 7.30
N VAL A 240 -8.97 -5.51 7.29
CA VAL A 240 -8.07 -5.52 6.14
C VAL A 240 -7.51 -6.93 5.87
N ASP A 241 -7.42 -7.78 6.89
CA ASP A 241 -6.95 -9.16 6.74
C ASP A 241 -7.96 -10.00 5.94
N GLU A 242 -9.26 -9.85 6.21
CA GLU A 242 -10.31 -10.48 5.41
C GLU A 242 -10.32 -9.96 3.96
N LEU A 243 -10.10 -8.65 3.75
CA LEU A 243 -9.94 -8.11 2.40
C LEU A 243 -8.76 -8.75 1.67
N ASN A 244 -7.62 -8.89 2.36
CA ASN A 244 -6.42 -9.51 1.79
C ASN A 244 -6.63 -11.00 1.50
N ALA A 245 -7.37 -11.73 2.33
CA ALA A 245 -7.76 -13.10 2.04
C ALA A 245 -8.64 -13.19 0.78
N TYR A 246 -9.61 -12.29 0.65
CA TYR A 246 -10.46 -12.19 -0.55
C TYR A 246 -9.64 -11.88 -1.81
N LEU A 247 -8.74 -10.89 -1.76
CA LEU A 247 -7.90 -10.52 -2.91
C LEU A 247 -6.98 -11.67 -3.34
N ARG A 248 -6.39 -12.41 -2.38
CA ARG A 248 -5.59 -13.62 -2.70
C ARG A 248 -6.42 -14.67 -3.43
N GLN A 249 -7.64 -14.94 -2.96
CA GLN A 249 -8.54 -15.88 -3.65
C GLN A 249 -8.86 -15.44 -5.08
N ARG A 250 -9.06 -14.13 -5.30
CA ARG A 250 -9.26 -13.58 -6.65
C ARG A 250 -8.04 -13.74 -7.54
N CYS A 251 -6.83 -13.56 -6.99
CA CYS A 251 -5.59 -13.77 -7.75
C CYS A 251 -5.46 -15.23 -8.20
N VAL A 252 -5.73 -16.20 -7.30
CA VAL A 252 -5.71 -17.63 -7.64
C VAL A 252 -6.76 -17.97 -8.69
N ALA A 253 -8.01 -17.52 -8.52
CA ALA A 253 -9.08 -17.79 -9.47
C ALA A 253 -8.81 -17.19 -10.87
N GLU A 254 -8.06 -16.09 -10.95
CA GLU A 254 -7.69 -15.48 -12.23
C GLU A 254 -6.72 -16.37 -13.03
N LEU A 255 -5.96 -17.27 -12.39
CA LEU A 255 -5.07 -18.19 -13.09
C LEU A 255 -5.83 -19.16 -14.00
N ASP A 256 -7.09 -19.49 -13.71
CA ASP A 256 -7.92 -20.36 -14.54
C ASP A 256 -8.47 -19.66 -15.80
N ARG A 257 -8.33 -18.33 -15.90
CA ARG A 257 -8.87 -17.57 -17.02
C ARG A 257 -7.97 -17.71 -18.25
N VAL A 258 -8.58 -17.89 -19.42
CA VAL A 258 -7.89 -17.76 -20.72
C VAL A 258 -7.83 -16.29 -21.12
N SER A 259 -6.64 -15.78 -21.40
CA SER A 259 -6.46 -14.40 -21.84
C SER A 259 -6.98 -14.21 -23.27
N SER A 260 -7.53 -13.04 -23.59
CA SER A 260 -8.03 -12.77 -24.94
C SER A 260 -6.87 -12.91 -25.94
N ARG A 261 -7.09 -13.68 -27.02
CA ARG A 261 -6.09 -14.02 -28.05
C ARG A 261 -5.06 -15.09 -27.66
N GLN A 262 -5.25 -15.78 -26.53
CA GLN A 262 -4.43 -16.93 -26.12
C GLN A 262 -5.27 -18.20 -26.07
N THR A 263 -4.63 -19.36 -26.16
CA THR A 263 -5.25 -20.68 -26.04
C THR A 263 -5.20 -21.21 -24.62
N ASP A 264 -4.08 -20.99 -23.94
CA ASP A 264 -3.83 -21.51 -22.61
C ASP A 264 -4.31 -20.56 -21.50
N THR A 265 -4.54 -21.13 -20.32
CA THR A 265 -4.89 -20.34 -19.14
C THR A 265 -3.71 -19.51 -18.66
N ILE A 266 -3.99 -18.46 -17.91
CA ILE A 266 -2.95 -17.62 -17.28
C ILE A 266 -2.03 -18.47 -16.40
N GLY A 267 -2.58 -19.46 -15.67
CA GLY A 267 -1.83 -20.37 -14.81
C GLY A 267 -0.84 -21.23 -15.59
N VAL A 268 -1.25 -21.84 -16.71
CA VAL A 268 -0.33 -22.64 -17.56
C VAL A 268 0.83 -21.78 -18.04
N ARG A 269 0.53 -20.57 -18.55
CA ARG A 269 1.56 -19.64 -19.04
C ARG A 269 2.43 -19.09 -17.91
N PHE A 270 1.89 -18.99 -16.69
CA PHE A 270 2.65 -18.58 -15.52
C PHE A 270 3.65 -19.66 -15.08
N GLU A 271 3.30 -20.95 -15.18
CA GLU A 271 4.26 -22.03 -14.90
C GLU A 271 5.43 -22.04 -15.90
N GLU A 272 5.19 -21.75 -17.18
CA GLU A 272 6.26 -21.54 -18.18
C GLU A 272 7.20 -20.39 -17.77
N GLU A 273 6.63 -19.31 -17.28
CA GLU A 273 7.35 -18.12 -16.83
C GLU A 273 8.12 -18.37 -15.53
N LYS A 274 7.51 -19.06 -14.58
CA LYS A 274 8.11 -19.45 -13.31
C LYS A 274 9.32 -20.36 -13.51
N ALA A 275 9.31 -21.23 -14.51
CA ALA A 275 10.45 -22.08 -14.86
C ALA A 275 11.68 -21.30 -15.35
N LEU A 276 11.50 -20.06 -15.82
CA LEU A 276 12.57 -19.16 -16.31
C LEU A 276 12.90 -18.02 -15.34
N ALA A 277 12.13 -17.90 -14.25
CA ALA A 277 12.28 -16.89 -13.22
C ALA A 277 13.33 -17.29 -12.18
N THR A 278 13.76 -16.33 -11.37
CA THR A 278 14.71 -16.56 -10.28
C THR A 278 14.00 -17.19 -9.08
N THR A 279 14.66 -18.12 -8.39
CA THR A 279 14.13 -18.73 -7.17
C THR A 279 14.12 -17.74 -6.00
N LEU A 280 13.23 -17.94 -5.03
CA LEU A 280 13.22 -17.13 -3.82
C LEU A 280 14.50 -17.32 -2.99
N PRO A 281 14.99 -16.27 -2.31
CA PRO A 281 16.06 -16.38 -1.34
C PRO A 281 15.63 -17.21 -0.13
N ALA A 282 16.61 -17.86 0.55
CA ALA A 282 16.35 -18.71 1.71
C ALA A 282 15.92 -17.94 2.97
N TYR A 283 16.34 -16.68 3.10
CA TYR A 283 16.05 -15.82 4.24
C TYR A 283 14.97 -14.81 3.88
N SER A 284 14.14 -14.44 4.85
CA SER A 284 13.13 -13.40 4.65
C SER A 284 13.76 -12.00 4.56
N PHE A 285 13.14 -11.13 3.76
CA PHE A 285 13.48 -9.73 3.75
C PHE A 285 12.84 -9.00 4.93
N ASP A 286 13.61 -8.13 5.56
CA ASP A 286 13.14 -7.32 6.67
C ASP A 286 12.43 -6.06 6.15
N ALA A 287 11.13 -6.15 5.89
CA ALA A 287 10.31 -5.13 5.22
C ALA A 287 9.95 -3.89 6.09
N CYS A 288 10.90 -3.37 6.86
CA CYS A 288 10.70 -2.20 7.72
C CYS A 288 11.41 -0.94 7.21
N VAL A 289 11.03 0.21 7.78
CA VAL A 289 11.86 1.42 7.79
C VAL A 289 12.48 1.59 9.17
N CYS A 290 13.76 1.97 9.20
CA CYS A 290 14.51 2.14 10.45
C CYS A 290 14.69 3.62 10.73
N GLN A 291 14.47 4.03 11.98
CA GLN A 291 14.70 5.40 12.42
C GLN A 291 15.23 5.41 13.85
N GLU A 292 16.23 6.24 14.14
CA GLU A 292 16.63 6.50 15.52
C GLU A 292 15.60 7.39 16.23
N ALA A 293 15.35 7.09 17.50
CA ALA A 293 14.49 7.87 18.37
C ALA A 293 15.11 7.97 19.77
N LYS A 294 15.13 9.19 20.33
CA LYS A 294 15.51 9.40 21.72
C LYS A 294 14.30 9.16 22.62
N VAL A 295 14.45 8.28 23.60
CA VAL A 295 13.38 7.96 24.54
C VAL A 295 13.23 9.07 25.58
N ASP A 296 12.01 9.57 25.77
CA ASP A 296 11.74 10.64 26.73
C ASP A 296 11.48 10.15 28.16
N LYS A 297 11.20 11.10 29.08
CA LYS A 297 10.93 10.83 30.50
C LYS A 297 9.65 10.01 30.75
N TYR A 298 8.77 9.90 29.75
CA TYR A 298 7.54 9.10 29.81
C TYR A 298 7.74 7.70 29.23
N GLN A 299 8.98 7.33 28.91
CA GLN A 299 9.34 6.09 28.24
C GLN A 299 8.74 6.01 26.83
N PHE A 300 8.69 7.12 26.10
CA PHE A 300 8.21 7.12 24.72
C PHE A 300 9.34 7.19 23.70
N ALA A 301 9.33 6.25 22.76
CA ALA A 301 9.99 6.39 21.47
C ALA A 301 8.97 6.90 20.45
N ARG A 302 9.26 8.03 19.78
CA ARG A 302 8.34 8.61 18.80
C ARG A 302 8.71 8.18 17.38
N PHE A 303 7.70 7.78 16.62
CA PHE A 303 7.82 7.50 15.19
C PHE A 303 6.52 7.89 14.48
N ASP A 304 6.62 8.65 13.38
CA ASP A 304 5.48 9.11 12.57
C ASP A 304 4.36 9.81 13.37
N ASN A 305 4.74 10.68 14.33
CA ASN A 305 3.83 11.37 15.25
C ASN A 305 3.00 10.46 16.19
N VAL A 306 3.41 9.20 16.34
CA VAL A 306 2.85 8.27 17.34
C VAL A 306 3.91 8.02 18.41
N SER A 307 3.47 7.92 19.67
CA SER A 307 4.34 7.61 20.79
C SER A 307 4.19 6.13 21.16
N TYR A 308 5.29 5.39 21.14
CA TYR A 308 5.35 3.98 21.50
C TYR A 308 6.05 3.84 22.84
N SER A 309 5.40 3.18 23.79
CA SER A 309 6.02 2.92 25.10
C SER A 309 7.19 1.94 24.99
N VAL A 310 8.21 2.12 25.83
CA VAL A 310 9.36 1.21 25.96
C VAL A 310 9.62 0.85 27.42
N PRO A 311 10.34 -0.25 27.72
CA PRO A 311 10.76 -0.57 29.07
C PRO A 311 11.60 0.55 29.68
N ARG A 312 11.45 0.77 31.00
CA ARG A 312 12.12 1.83 31.75
C ARG A 312 13.64 1.91 31.55
N GLN A 313 14.31 0.78 31.35
CA GLN A 313 15.76 0.71 31.11
C GLN A 313 16.21 1.46 29.85
N CYS A 314 15.31 1.70 28.90
CA CYS A 314 15.58 2.44 27.67
C CYS A 314 15.34 3.95 27.82
N ALA A 315 14.75 4.41 28.93
CA ALA A 315 14.47 5.83 29.14
C ALA A 315 15.75 6.67 29.01
N PHE A 316 15.65 7.83 28.35
CA PHE A 316 16.76 8.76 28.06
C PHE A 316 17.86 8.24 27.14
N HIS A 317 17.78 7.01 26.65
CA HIS A 317 18.70 6.44 25.67
C HIS A 317 18.16 6.60 24.24
N THR A 318 19.05 6.51 23.26
CA THR A 318 18.67 6.39 21.85
C THR A 318 18.36 4.93 21.53
N VAL A 319 17.26 4.70 20.85
CA VAL A 319 16.82 3.38 20.37
C VAL A 319 16.60 3.42 18.87
N THR A 320 16.68 2.27 18.22
CA THR A 320 16.33 2.12 16.80
C THR A 320 14.91 1.61 16.70
N VAL A 321 14.05 2.38 16.06
CA VAL A 321 12.68 1.99 15.74
C VAL A 321 12.68 1.32 14.38
N LYS A 322 12.29 0.05 14.31
CA LYS A 322 12.00 -0.68 13.09
C LYS A 322 10.49 -0.69 12.90
N ALA A 323 10.01 0.12 11.97
CA ALA A 323 8.58 0.23 11.69
C ALA A 323 8.20 -0.61 10.47
N TYR A 324 7.39 -1.61 10.73
CA TYR A 324 6.71 -2.43 9.72
C TYR A 324 5.32 -1.84 9.43
N VAL A 325 4.60 -2.48 8.52
CA VAL A 325 3.23 -2.10 8.17
C VAL A 325 2.25 -2.37 9.32
N ASP A 326 2.43 -3.48 10.02
CA ASP A 326 1.53 -4.00 11.06
C ASP A 326 2.03 -3.73 12.49
N ARG A 327 3.35 -3.63 12.66
CA ARG A 327 4.00 -3.48 13.96
C ARG A 327 5.18 -2.51 13.97
N VAL A 328 5.59 -2.13 15.18
CA VAL A 328 6.80 -1.38 15.47
C VAL A 328 7.63 -2.19 16.45
N GLU A 329 8.84 -2.53 16.05
CA GLU A 329 9.84 -3.12 16.93
C GLU A 329 10.82 -2.04 17.37
N ILE A 330 11.14 -2.02 18.66
CA ILE A 330 12.10 -1.09 19.24
C ILE A 330 13.32 -1.89 19.64
N VAL A 331 14.46 -1.52 19.09
CA VAL A 331 15.74 -2.19 19.28
C VAL A 331 16.66 -1.31 20.10
N HIS A 332 17.25 -1.89 21.15
CA HIS A 332 18.25 -1.23 21.98
C HIS A 332 19.40 -2.22 22.22
N ARG A 333 20.65 -1.81 21.95
CA ARG A 333 21.85 -2.67 22.07
C ARG A 333 21.71 -4.02 21.34
N ASN A 334 21.23 -3.97 20.09
CA ASN A 334 21.02 -5.14 19.22
C ASN A 334 19.99 -6.17 19.73
N ALA A 335 19.15 -5.82 20.71
CA ALA A 335 18.05 -6.65 21.16
C ALA A 335 16.72 -5.92 20.97
N VAL A 336 15.69 -6.64 20.51
CA VAL A 336 14.31 -6.12 20.48
C VAL A 336 13.83 -6.03 21.93
N VAL A 337 13.55 -4.81 22.38
CA VAL A 337 13.10 -4.51 23.75
C VAL A 337 11.60 -4.29 23.86
N ALA A 338 10.92 -4.02 22.74
CA ALA A 338 9.48 -3.92 22.67
C ALA A 338 8.98 -4.18 21.25
N THR A 339 7.81 -4.81 21.14
CA THR A 339 7.07 -5.00 19.88
C THR A 339 5.64 -4.55 20.11
N LEU A 340 5.19 -3.53 19.38
CA LEU A 340 3.87 -2.94 19.54
C LEU A 340 3.13 -2.88 18.19
N VAL A 341 1.80 -2.90 18.21
CA VAL A 341 0.99 -2.73 16.99
C VAL A 341 1.22 -1.34 16.39
N ARG A 342 1.35 -1.27 15.07
CA ARG A 342 1.55 -0.01 14.34
C ARG A 342 0.25 0.80 14.33
N SER A 343 0.35 2.07 14.71
CA SER A 343 -0.73 3.05 14.52
C SER A 343 -0.35 4.07 13.46
N TYR A 344 -1.31 4.41 12.61
CA TYR A 344 -1.22 5.45 11.58
C TYR A 344 -1.97 6.74 11.98
N SER A 345 -2.58 6.76 13.16
CA SER A 345 -3.33 7.90 13.69
C SER A 345 -2.39 8.91 14.31
N ARG A 346 -2.37 10.15 13.80
CA ARG A 346 -1.48 11.20 14.31
C ARG A 346 -1.78 11.53 15.77
N GLY A 347 -0.75 11.60 16.60
CA GLY A 347 -0.85 11.95 18.02
C GLY A 347 -1.22 10.78 18.94
N ASP A 348 -1.38 9.58 18.39
CA ASP A 348 -1.74 8.39 19.16
C ASP A 348 -0.63 7.93 20.13
N GLN A 349 -1.02 7.15 21.14
CA GLN A 349 -0.14 6.54 22.12
C GLN A 349 -0.39 5.05 22.20
N VAL A 350 0.58 4.27 21.72
CA VAL A 350 0.53 2.80 21.82
C VAL A 350 1.32 2.39 23.06
N LEU A 351 0.59 1.95 24.08
CA LEU A 351 1.10 1.75 25.44
C LEU A 351 1.02 0.27 25.82
N ASP A 352 2.13 -0.28 26.29
CA ASP A 352 2.18 -1.56 26.97
C ASP A 352 2.28 -1.33 28.49
N PRO A 353 1.26 -1.74 29.27
CA PRO A 353 1.27 -1.68 30.73
C PRO A 353 2.50 -2.31 31.39
N LEU A 354 3.09 -3.36 30.79
CA LEU A 354 4.23 -4.08 31.34
C LEU A 354 5.47 -3.19 31.45
N HIS A 355 5.63 -2.22 30.55
CA HIS A 355 6.75 -1.28 30.56
C HIS A 355 6.79 -0.37 31.79
N TYR A 356 5.66 -0.17 32.46
CA TYR A 356 5.50 0.78 33.56
C TYR A 356 5.44 0.12 34.95
N LEU A 357 5.51 -1.21 35.04
CA LEU A 357 5.37 -1.95 36.32
C LEU A 357 6.41 -1.56 37.37
N THR A 358 7.65 -1.25 36.96
CA THR A 358 8.70 -0.76 37.87
C THR A 358 8.40 0.65 38.40
N THR A 359 7.77 1.50 37.59
CA THR A 359 7.34 2.84 37.99
C THR A 359 6.11 2.79 38.90
N LEU A 360 5.22 1.81 38.67
CA LEU A 360 4.00 1.60 39.42
C LEU A 360 4.26 1.29 40.90
N GLU A 361 5.38 0.63 41.22
CA GLU A 361 5.80 0.37 42.60
C GLU A 361 5.95 1.65 43.43
N ARG A 362 6.56 2.67 42.84
CA ARG A 362 6.81 3.97 43.49
C ARG A 362 5.57 4.85 43.48
N ARG A 363 4.67 4.65 42.51
CA ARG A 363 3.46 5.46 42.30
C ARG A 363 2.23 4.57 42.12
N PRO A 364 1.79 3.84 43.16
CA PRO A 364 0.69 2.88 43.07
C PRO A 364 -0.64 3.52 42.66
N ALA A 365 -0.87 4.79 43.01
CA ALA A 365 -2.06 5.53 42.60
C ALA A 365 -2.17 5.74 41.08
N ALA A 366 -1.08 5.57 40.32
CA ALA A 366 -1.12 5.67 38.86
C ALA A 366 -1.95 4.55 38.22
N LEU A 367 -2.17 3.43 38.92
CA LEU A 367 -2.99 2.32 38.44
C LEU A 367 -4.42 2.77 38.07
N ASP A 368 -4.98 3.70 38.84
CA ASP A 368 -6.37 4.16 38.67
C ASP A 368 -6.52 5.41 37.79
N HIS A 369 -5.44 6.16 37.64
CA HIS A 369 -5.49 7.50 37.03
C HIS A 369 -4.73 7.62 35.71
N SER A 370 -3.87 6.65 35.38
CA SER A 370 -3.09 6.66 34.14
C SER A 370 -3.89 6.08 32.97
N ASN A 371 -3.70 6.67 31.78
CA ASN A 371 -4.20 6.11 30.53
C ASN A 371 -3.57 4.76 30.17
N VAL A 372 -2.35 4.48 30.66
CA VAL A 372 -1.64 3.21 30.45
C VAL A 372 -2.49 2.00 30.85
N TYR A 373 -3.17 2.08 31.99
CA TYR A 373 -3.88 0.93 32.58
C TYR A 373 -5.39 0.91 32.29
N ARG A 374 -5.94 1.98 31.71
CA ARG A 374 -7.39 2.13 31.51
C ARG A 374 -8.02 0.99 30.69
N ASN A 375 -7.31 0.54 29.66
CA ASN A 375 -7.78 -0.52 28.76
C ASN A 375 -7.05 -1.85 28.99
N TRP A 376 -6.35 -2.00 30.12
CA TRP A 376 -5.58 -3.22 30.38
C TRP A 376 -6.51 -4.38 30.72
N THR A 377 -6.69 -5.28 29.76
CA THR A 377 -7.60 -6.42 29.90
C THR A 377 -6.87 -7.58 30.57
N LEU A 378 -7.13 -7.76 31.87
CA LEU A 378 -6.64 -8.91 32.65
C LEU A 378 -7.80 -9.87 32.97
N PRO A 379 -7.53 -11.17 33.19
CA PRO A 379 -8.54 -12.11 33.64
C PRO A 379 -9.27 -11.61 34.90
N SER A 380 -10.57 -11.88 35.00
CA SER A 380 -11.43 -11.37 36.10
C SER A 380 -10.94 -11.76 37.51
N VAL A 381 -10.09 -12.79 37.62
CA VAL A 381 -9.39 -13.20 38.84
C VAL A 381 -8.54 -12.08 39.43
N PHE A 382 -7.89 -11.26 38.59
CA PHE A 382 -7.04 -10.15 39.03
C PHE A 382 -7.86 -9.02 39.68
N LEU A 383 -9.03 -8.70 39.11
CA LEU A 383 -9.95 -7.71 39.71
C LEU A 383 -10.46 -8.19 41.07
N ARG A 384 -10.91 -9.45 41.18
CA ARG A 384 -11.32 -10.04 42.45
C ARG A 384 -10.19 -10.08 43.49
N LEU A 385 -8.96 -10.32 43.05
CA LEU A 385 -7.78 -10.25 43.93
C LEU A 385 -7.59 -8.84 44.48
N ARG A 386 -7.67 -7.82 43.61
CA ARG A 386 -7.55 -6.42 44.00
C ARG A 386 -8.60 -6.04 45.06
N GLU A 387 -9.88 -6.32 44.80
CA GLU A 387 -10.98 -6.05 45.74
C GLU A 387 -10.73 -6.69 47.11
N ARG A 388 -10.30 -7.96 47.11
CA ARG A 388 -9.99 -8.69 48.35
C ARG A 388 -8.80 -8.08 49.11
N LEU A 389 -7.73 -7.68 48.41
CA LEU A 389 -6.56 -7.06 49.02
C LEU A 389 -6.90 -5.68 49.59
N GLU A 390 -7.73 -4.89 48.91
CA GLU A 390 -8.22 -3.60 49.39
C GLU A 390 -9.15 -3.74 50.60
N ALA A 391 -10.05 -4.75 50.61
CA ALA A 391 -10.92 -5.03 51.75
C ALA A 391 -10.13 -5.47 53.00
N ARG A 392 -9.06 -6.25 52.81
CA ARG A 392 -8.25 -6.78 53.92
C ARG A 392 -7.25 -5.77 54.48
N HIS A 393 -6.52 -5.08 53.59
CA HIS A 393 -5.39 -4.21 53.97
C HIS A 393 -5.73 -2.71 53.89
N GLY A 394 -6.95 -2.37 53.50
CA GLY A 394 -7.38 -1.00 53.20
C GLY A 394 -6.94 -0.55 51.80
N GLY A 395 -7.59 0.48 51.24
CA GLY A 395 -7.40 0.87 49.84
C GLY A 395 -5.93 1.08 49.43
N ARG A 396 -5.18 1.95 50.13
CA ARG A 396 -3.79 2.27 49.75
C ARG A 396 -2.82 1.09 49.92
N ALA A 397 -2.94 0.30 50.97
CA ALA A 397 -2.02 -0.82 51.20
C ALA A 397 -2.39 -2.05 50.38
N GLY A 398 -3.68 -2.29 50.14
CA GLY A 398 -4.19 -3.32 49.25
C GLY A 398 -3.72 -3.10 47.80
N VAL A 399 -3.82 -1.87 47.28
CA VAL A 399 -3.29 -1.52 45.95
C VAL A 399 -1.78 -1.81 45.87
N ARG A 400 -1.00 -1.48 46.91
CA ARG A 400 0.45 -1.79 46.92
C ARG A 400 0.73 -3.29 46.84
N GLN A 401 -0.03 -4.12 47.56
CA GLN A 401 0.08 -5.57 47.45
C GLN A 401 -0.31 -6.07 46.05
N TYR A 402 -1.37 -5.50 45.47
CA TYR A 402 -1.80 -5.85 44.12
C TYR A 402 -0.73 -5.49 43.07
N VAL A 403 -0.10 -4.31 43.19
CA VAL A 403 1.02 -3.90 42.33
C VAL A 403 2.18 -4.89 42.40
N ARG A 404 2.53 -5.42 43.58
CA ARG A 404 3.57 -6.47 43.71
C ARG A 404 3.21 -7.74 42.93
N VAL A 405 1.94 -8.11 42.90
CA VAL A 405 1.48 -9.26 42.08
C VAL A 405 1.55 -8.93 40.59
N LEU A 406 1.17 -7.71 40.19
CA LEU A 406 1.27 -7.27 38.80
C LEU A 406 2.71 -7.25 38.29
N GLN A 407 3.70 -6.94 39.15
CA GLN A 407 5.12 -6.99 38.78
C GLN A 407 5.58 -8.38 38.30
N LEU A 408 4.94 -9.46 38.77
CA LEU A 408 5.22 -10.82 38.29
C LEU A 408 4.97 -10.98 36.79
N LEU A 409 4.07 -10.17 36.21
CA LEU A 409 3.76 -10.20 34.78
C LEU A 409 4.91 -9.72 33.89
N ALA A 410 5.93 -9.06 34.47
CA ALA A 410 7.13 -8.68 33.74
C ALA A 410 8.05 -9.88 33.41
N SER A 411 7.93 -11.00 34.15
CA SER A 411 8.82 -12.17 34.01
C SER A 411 8.06 -13.50 33.91
N HIS A 412 6.74 -13.47 34.07
CA HIS A 412 5.90 -14.66 34.03
C HIS A 412 4.65 -14.45 33.17
N PRO A 413 4.24 -15.45 32.38
CA PRO A 413 3.06 -15.35 31.54
C PRO A 413 1.79 -15.27 32.41
N VAL A 414 0.78 -14.54 31.94
CA VAL A 414 -0.50 -14.31 32.64
C VAL A 414 -1.13 -15.61 33.16
N PRO A 415 -1.20 -16.72 32.40
CA PRO A 415 -1.81 -17.97 32.89
C PRO A 415 -1.15 -18.54 34.14
N ARG A 416 0.18 -18.40 34.28
CA ARG A 416 0.91 -18.90 35.45
C ARG A 416 0.51 -18.12 36.70
N VAL A 417 0.48 -16.79 36.60
CA VAL A 417 0.07 -15.92 37.71
C VAL A 417 -1.41 -16.12 38.03
N GLN A 418 -2.27 -16.25 37.02
CA GLN A 418 -3.68 -16.55 37.20
C GLN A 418 -3.89 -17.86 38.00
N SER A 419 -3.23 -18.94 37.61
CA SER A 419 -3.33 -20.24 38.30
C SER A 419 -2.91 -20.15 39.77
N ALA A 420 -1.83 -19.41 40.06
CA ALA A 420 -1.38 -19.18 41.42
C ALA A 420 -2.43 -18.41 42.25
N ILE A 421 -3.08 -17.39 41.67
CA ILE A 421 -4.14 -16.64 42.35
C ILE A 421 -5.37 -17.53 42.59
N GLU A 422 -5.76 -18.35 41.62
CA GLU A 422 -6.93 -19.24 41.71
C GLU A 422 -6.77 -20.32 42.77
N GLN A 423 -5.58 -20.90 42.89
CA GLN A 423 -5.29 -21.92 43.90
C GLN A 423 -5.29 -21.35 45.33
N LEU A 424 -5.01 -20.06 45.49
CA LEU A 424 -4.97 -19.37 46.78
C LEU A 424 -6.32 -18.68 47.12
N ARG A 425 -7.44 -19.15 46.56
CA ARG A 425 -8.79 -18.60 46.82
C ARG A 425 -9.37 -18.97 48.19
N GLY A 426 -8.71 -19.85 48.98
CA GLY A 426 -9.18 -20.32 50.29
C GLY A 426 -9.06 -19.31 51.46
N ALA A 427 -9.56 -19.72 52.62
CA ALA A 427 -9.69 -18.90 53.84
C ALA A 427 -8.35 -18.35 54.38
N GLU A 428 -7.24 -19.04 54.12
CA GLU A 428 -5.91 -18.57 54.55
C GLU A 428 -5.36 -17.39 53.71
N GLY A 429 -6.09 -16.97 52.65
CA GLY A 429 -5.87 -15.72 51.92
C GLY A 429 -4.69 -15.70 50.96
N ALA A 430 -4.92 -15.11 49.77
CA ALA A 430 -3.85 -14.81 48.81
C ALA A 430 -3.28 -13.41 49.09
N ASP A 431 -2.43 -13.32 50.11
CA ASP A 431 -1.56 -12.15 50.24
C ASP A 431 -0.49 -12.19 49.13
N ALA A 432 0.01 -11.02 48.73
CA ALA A 432 0.94 -10.90 47.61
C ALA A 432 2.15 -11.86 47.74
N GLU A 433 2.69 -12.00 48.95
CA GLU A 433 3.86 -12.85 49.22
C GLU A 433 3.60 -14.34 48.92
N ARG A 434 2.42 -14.85 49.25
CA ARG A 434 2.05 -16.26 49.00
C ARG A 434 1.88 -16.51 47.51
N ILE A 435 1.32 -15.53 46.79
CA ILE A 435 1.18 -15.60 45.33
C ILE A 435 2.55 -15.60 44.67
N ILE A 436 3.44 -14.66 45.05
CA ILE A 436 4.82 -14.58 44.54
C ILE A 436 5.53 -15.92 44.73
N ARG A 437 5.58 -16.43 45.97
CA ARG A 437 6.22 -17.71 46.28
C ARG A 437 5.64 -18.87 45.48
N ARG A 438 4.33 -18.89 45.26
CA ARG A 438 3.66 -19.95 44.49
C ARG A 438 4.01 -19.89 43.00
N VAL A 439 4.08 -18.68 42.43
CA VAL A 439 4.49 -18.46 41.04
C VAL A 439 5.94 -18.90 40.84
N GLU A 440 6.84 -18.52 41.74
CA GLU A 440 8.25 -18.91 41.71
C GLU A 440 8.43 -20.43 41.82
N GLN A 441 7.73 -21.08 42.76
CA GLN A 441 7.75 -22.54 42.89
C GLN A 441 7.22 -23.23 41.62
N SER A 442 6.18 -22.67 40.98
CA SER A 442 5.66 -23.21 39.73
C SER A 442 6.64 -23.04 38.59
N ALA A 443 7.35 -21.91 38.52
CA ALA A 443 8.36 -21.65 37.49
C ALA A 443 9.55 -22.61 37.65
N ALA A 444 10.03 -22.81 38.88
CA ALA A 444 11.11 -23.75 39.17
C ALA A 444 10.75 -25.21 38.80
N ARG A 445 9.51 -25.64 39.09
CA ARG A 445 9.03 -26.98 38.72
C ARG A 445 8.97 -27.20 37.20
N SER A 446 8.56 -26.17 36.44
CA SER A 446 8.54 -26.25 34.98
C SER A 446 9.96 -26.35 34.39
N GLN A 447 10.95 -25.73 35.02
CA GLN A 447 12.35 -25.79 34.59
C GLN A 447 13.01 -27.13 34.96
N SER A 448 12.66 -27.73 36.10
CA SER A 448 13.17 -29.05 36.47
C SER A 448 12.55 -30.20 35.66
N SER A 449 11.31 -30.05 35.19
CA SER A 449 10.67 -31.07 34.34
C SER A 449 11.18 -31.08 32.89
N SER A 450 11.72 -29.97 32.40
CA SER A 450 12.34 -29.92 31.06
C SER A 450 13.75 -30.50 31.01
N SER A 451 14.43 -30.61 32.16
CA SER A 451 15.77 -31.21 32.25
C SER A 451 15.78 -32.71 32.54
N ASP A 452 14.62 -33.31 32.87
CA ASP A 452 14.50 -34.72 33.29
C ASP A 452 13.88 -35.62 32.20
N SER A 453 13.72 -35.10 30.97
CA SER A 453 13.07 -35.79 29.85
C SER A 453 14.01 -36.24 28.72
N THR A 454 15.31 -36.36 28.99
CA THR A 454 16.27 -37.04 28.09
C THR A 454 16.79 -38.30 28.77
N ASP A 455 15.99 -39.37 28.74
CA ASP A 455 16.50 -40.73 28.55
C ASP A 455 15.34 -41.73 28.38
N THR A 456 15.51 -42.65 27.42
CA THR A 456 14.74 -43.88 27.08
C THR A 456 13.80 -43.85 25.85
N HIS A 457 14.39 -44.18 24.68
CA HIS A 457 13.96 -45.05 23.52
C HIS A 457 12.45 -45.25 23.17
N SER A 458 11.96 -45.34 21.92
CA SER A 458 12.55 -45.44 20.56
C SER A 458 11.44 -45.31 19.47
N ALA A 459 11.82 -44.75 18.30
CA ALA A 459 11.42 -45.04 16.91
C ALA A 459 9.93 -45.02 16.43
N ASN A 460 9.53 -43.98 15.67
CA ASN A 460 9.33 -44.03 14.19
C ASN A 460 8.75 -42.72 13.59
N SER A 461 9.34 -42.30 12.44
CA SER A 461 8.82 -41.46 11.34
C SER A 461 8.91 -39.90 11.40
N LEU A 462 9.97 -39.37 10.75
CA LEU A 462 10.03 -38.42 9.60
C LEU A 462 8.87 -37.40 9.44
N HIS A 463 9.01 -36.08 9.24
CA HIS A 463 10.09 -35.09 9.09
C HIS A 463 9.47 -33.71 9.39
N ASP A 464 10.03 -32.91 10.31
CA ASP A 464 9.78 -31.46 10.44
C ASP A 464 10.95 -30.83 11.23
N GLU A 465 11.74 -29.98 10.59
CA GLU A 465 12.94 -29.36 11.19
C GLU A 465 12.59 -27.96 11.72
N GLY A 466 12.19 -27.92 12.98
CA GLY A 466 12.02 -26.72 13.80
C GLY A 466 13.03 -26.69 14.95
N VAL A 467 13.89 -25.68 14.95
CA VAL A 467 15.05 -25.47 15.83
C VAL A 467 14.68 -25.35 17.31
N SER A 468 15.34 -26.15 18.15
CA SER A 468 15.27 -26.15 19.63
C SER A 468 16.26 -25.14 20.26
N PRO A 469 15.94 -24.50 21.40
CA PRO A 469 16.81 -23.55 22.07
C PRO A 469 17.64 -24.22 23.16
N ASP A 470 18.82 -24.76 22.82
CA ASP A 470 19.88 -25.03 23.80
C ASP A 470 21.25 -25.20 23.11
N VAL A 471 21.91 -24.08 22.78
CA VAL A 471 23.36 -24.03 22.55
C VAL A 471 23.90 -22.69 23.08
N LEU A 472 23.98 -22.55 24.40
CA LEU A 472 24.75 -21.47 25.04
C LEU A 472 26.13 -21.99 25.45
N SER A 473 27.03 -22.12 24.47
CA SER A 473 28.47 -21.80 24.54
C SER A 473 29.23 -22.47 23.39
N VAL A 474 29.15 -21.89 22.19
CA VAL A 474 30.15 -22.17 21.15
C VAL A 474 31.30 -21.19 21.36
N GLN A 475 32.46 -21.69 21.80
CA GLN A 475 33.71 -20.94 21.67
C GLN A 475 34.07 -20.91 20.18
N VAL A 476 33.85 -19.76 19.55
CA VAL A 476 34.35 -19.48 18.20
C VAL A 476 35.80 -19.01 18.35
N PRO A 477 36.81 -19.74 17.84
CA PRO A 477 38.17 -19.21 17.79
C PRO A 477 38.21 -17.97 16.91
N MET A 478 38.94 -16.94 17.35
CA MET A 478 39.13 -15.69 16.60
C MET A 478 39.61 -16.00 15.18
N PRO A 479 39.02 -15.39 14.14
CA PRO A 479 39.48 -15.60 12.78
C PRO A 479 40.94 -15.12 12.66
N SER A 480 41.84 -16.03 12.34
CA SER A 480 43.21 -15.70 11.99
C SER A 480 43.27 -15.26 10.52
N LEU A 481 44.01 -14.18 10.26
CA LEU A 481 44.35 -13.74 8.90
C LEU A 481 45.46 -14.60 8.26
N ASP A 482 45.95 -15.64 8.93
CA ASP A 482 47.06 -16.48 8.45
C ASP A 482 46.73 -17.20 7.12
N HIS A 483 45.45 -17.43 6.83
CA HIS A 483 45.00 -17.96 5.54
C HIS A 483 45.32 -17.03 4.35
N PHE A 484 45.43 -15.71 4.58
CA PHE A 484 45.84 -14.75 3.55
C PHE A 484 47.36 -14.73 3.31
N ASN A 485 48.18 -15.33 4.19
CA ASN A 485 49.63 -15.41 3.98
C ASN A 485 50.01 -16.35 2.82
N GLN A 486 49.13 -17.29 2.45
CA GLN A 486 49.30 -18.13 1.25
C GLN A 486 49.14 -17.34 -0.05
N PHE A 487 48.43 -16.20 -0.03
CA PHE A 487 48.32 -15.29 -1.19
C PHE A 487 49.45 -14.25 -1.26
N LEU A 488 50.26 -14.12 -0.21
CA LEU A 488 51.43 -13.24 -0.17
C LEU A 488 52.76 -13.99 -0.44
N SER A 489 52.72 -15.30 -0.64
CA SER A 489 53.91 -16.15 -0.86
C SER A 489 53.98 -16.73 -2.27
N SER A 490 53.69 -15.91 -3.29
CA SER A 490 54.03 -16.21 -4.69
C SER A 490 54.76 -15.05 -5.36
N SER A 491 55.90 -14.62 -4.80
CA SER A 491 56.90 -13.86 -5.57
C SER A 491 58.30 -13.87 -4.94
N THR A 492 58.82 -15.04 -4.58
CA THR A 492 60.28 -15.20 -4.41
C THR A 492 60.66 -16.66 -4.59
N GLN A 493 60.95 -17.04 -5.84
CA GLN A 493 62.08 -17.90 -6.23
C GLN A 493 62.05 -18.09 -7.76
N GLY A 494 62.67 -17.13 -8.45
CA GLY A 494 63.28 -17.35 -9.76
C GLY A 494 64.77 -17.10 -9.58
N SER A 495 65.55 -18.14 -9.78
CA SER A 495 67.01 -18.22 -9.62
C SER A 495 67.76 -17.21 -10.49
N ASP A 496 68.52 -16.32 -9.86
CA ASP A 496 69.64 -15.62 -10.48
C ASP A 496 70.84 -16.58 -10.57
N ASP A 497 70.85 -17.40 -11.61
CA ASP A 497 72.07 -17.85 -12.27
C ASP A 497 72.14 -17.11 -13.61
N ASP A 498 72.69 -15.90 -13.63
CA ASP A 498 73.71 -15.58 -14.63
C ASP A 498 74.46 -14.29 -14.32
N ALA A 499 75.77 -14.44 -14.39
CA ALA A 499 76.77 -13.48 -14.03
C ALA A 499 76.95 -12.39 -15.09
N ARG A 500 77.28 -11.18 -14.60
CA ARG A 500 78.31 -10.27 -15.16
C ARG A 500 78.13 -9.80 -16.61
N LYS A 501 77.66 -8.55 -16.73
CA LYS A 501 78.17 -7.44 -17.59
C LYS A 501 77.31 -6.21 -17.22
N GLU A 502 77.77 -5.02 -16.88
CA GLU A 502 79.05 -4.33 -16.92
C GLU A 502 79.03 -3.24 -15.83
N LYS A 503 80.23 -2.87 -15.39
CA LYS A 503 80.51 -1.76 -14.48
C LYS A 503 80.19 -0.40 -15.11
N SER A 504 79.63 0.51 -14.33
CA SER A 504 80.05 1.91 -14.14
C SER A 504 78.97 2.59 -13.29
N GLU A 505 79.20 3.49 -12.34
CA GLU A 505 80.38 4.02 -11.68
C GLU A 505 79.83 4.81 -10.47
N PHE A 506 80.62 4.84 -9.40
CA PHE A 506 80.63 5.84 -8.32
C PHE A 506 79.51 5.97 -7.27
N LYS A 507 79.95 5.64 -6.05
CA LYS A 507 79.50 6.01 -4.70
C LYS A 507 79.32 7.53 -4.50
N ASN A 508 78.42 7.93 -3.59
CA ASN A 508 78.77 8.40 -2.23
C ASN A 508 77.50 8.71 -1.42
N GLU A 509 77.24 8.00 -0.30
CA GLU A 509 77.60 8.36 1.09
C GLU A 509 76.58 9.29 1.80
N GLN A 510 75.82 8.66 2.71
CA GLN A 510 75.31 9.03 4.05
C GLN A 510 75.93 10.27 4.77
N PRO A 511 75.52 10.64 6.02
CA PRO A 511 74.20 10.75 6.68
C PRO A 511 74.11 11.95 7.72
N ALA A 512 73.04 11.98 8.53
CA ALA A 512 72.97 12.48 9.94
C ALA A 512 73.03 14.02 10.15
N ALA A 513 72.62 14.65 11.26
CA ALA A 513 72.12 14.26 12.58
C ALA A 513 71.54 15.52 13.31
N CYS A 514 70.77 15.29 14.39
CA CYS A 514 70.65 16.13 15.61
C CYS A 514 70.03 17.55 15.48
N GLY A 515 69.30 18.12 16.45
CA GLY A 515 68.99 17.77 17.84
C GLY A 515 68.40 19.01 18.56
N GLY A 516 67.91 18.83 19.80
CA GLY A 516 67.58 19.89 20.78
C GLY A 516 66.21 20.56 20.59
N CYS A 517 65.16 20.34 21.39
CA CYS A 517 64.92 20.60 22.83
C CYS A 517 64.88 22.09 23.27
N GLU A 518 63.80 22.40 24.00
CA GLU A 518 63.57 23.48 24.98
C GLU A 518 62.84 24.80 24.62
N THR A 519 61.53 24.78 24.91
CA THR A 519 60.77 25.61 25.89
C THR A 519 60.83 27.16 25.94
N VAL A 520 59.62 27.72 25.85
CA VAL A 520 59.00 28.83 26.65
C VAL A 520 59.36 30.27 26.28
N VAL A 521 58.33 31.09 25.96
CA VAL A 521 57.91 32.31 26.70
C VAL A 521 56.64 32.90 26.04
N VAL A 522 55.79 33.45 26.89
CA VAL A 522 54.44 33.92 26.67
C VAL A 522 54.40 35.45 26.51
N ASN A 523 53.46 35.93 25.67
CA ASN A 523 52.69 37.19 25.69
C ASN A 523 53.13 38.50 24.97
N ARG A 524 52.20 38.91 24.09
CA ARG A 524 51.46 40.21 23.97
C ARG A 524 52.17 41.52 23.59
N SER A 525 51.67 42.11 22.49
CA SER A 525 51.21 43.52 22.29
C SER A 525 50.95 43.73 20.79
N GLU A 526 50.03 44.50 20.22
CA GLU A 526 48.80 45.24 20.60
C GLU A 526 48.27 45.90 19.30
N ALA A 527 47.06 46.52 19.37
CA ALA A 527 46.47 47.54 18.46
C ALA A 527 45.64 47.03 17.26
N LYS A 528 44.46 47.59 16.91
CA LYS A 528 43.63 48.69 17.43
C LYS A 528 42.25 48.65 16.72
N VAL A 529 41.17 48.72 17.50
CA VAL A 529 39.95 49.60 17.40
C VAL A 529 39.47 50.10 16.02
N ALA A 530 38.18 49.86 15.67
CA ALA A 530 37.08 50.87 15.60
C ALA A 530 35.87 50.41 14.76
N SER A 531 34.67 50.59 15.32
CA SER A 531 33.35 50.53 14.66
C SER A 531 32.88 51.94 14.27
N LYS A 532 32.01 52.07 13.25
CA LYS A 532 30.90 53.04 13.25
C LYS A 532 29.89 52.86 12.12
N ASN A 533 28.62 52.90 12.52
CA ASN A 533 27.38 53.20 11.79
C ASN A 533 27.29 54.70 11.43
N GLU A 534 26.47 55.04 10.42
CA GLU A 534 25.43 56.13 10.35
C GLU A 534 25.09 56.44 8.87
N ARG A 535 23.86 56.15 8.38
CA ARG A 535 22.64 57.00 8.29
C ARG A 535 22.84 58.42 7.74
N HIS A 536 22.12 58.78 6.67
CA HIS A 536 21.25 59.96 6.64
C HIS A 536 20.15 59.89 5.55
N GLU A 537 19.00 60.44 5.94
CA GLU A 537 17.66 60.52 5.34
C GLU A 537 17.52 61.76 4.41
N PRO A 538 16.38 62.11 3.74
CA PRO A 538 15.15 62.53 4.43
C PRO A 538 13.75 62.30 3.76
N ASN A 539 12.71 62.23 4.65
CA ASN A 539 11.30 62.74 4.63
C ASN A 539 10.37 62.57 3.40
N ALA A 540 9.03 62.44 3.51
CA ALA A 540 8.02 62.35 4.59
C ALA A 540 6.65 62.02 3.93
N GLY A 541 5.70 61.41 4.65
CA GLY A 541 4.29 61.33 4.21
C GLY A 541 3.45 60.24 4.91
N GLU A 542 2.63 60.68 5.87
CA GLU A 542 1.73 60.01 6.81
C GLU A 542 0.71 58.96 6.26
N VAL A 543 0.32 57.98 7.10
CA VAL A 543 -1.01 57.84 7.76
C VAL A 543 -1.21 56.39 8.29
N GLU A 544 -1.77 56.30 9.51
CA GLU A 544 -2.01 55.16 10.41
C GLU A 544 -3.00 54.05 9.95
N PRO A 545 -3.04 52.89 10.66
CA PRO A 545 -3.82 51.69 10.31
C PRO A 545 -5.16 51.61 11.07
N PRO A 546 -6.02 50.59 10.79
CA PRO A 546 -6.99 50.18 11.79
C PRO A 546 -6.88 48.73 12.25
N THR A 547 -7.13 48.65 13.55
CA THR A 547 -7.10 47.55 14.51
C THR A 547 -8.38 46.70 14.45
N VAL A 548 -8.25 45.46 14.92
CA VAL A 548 -9.32 44.53 15.27
C VAL A 548 -10.13 45.04 16.47
N ALA A 549 -11.47 44.97 16.43
CA ALA A 549 -12.30 44.95 17.64
C ALA A 549 -13.66 44.26 17.41
N THR A 550 -13.97 43.34 18.33
CA THR A 550 -15.27 42.72 18.62
C THR A 550 -16.15 43.64 19.46
N ALA A 551 -17.48 43.65 19.27
CA ALA A 551 -18.46 43.88 20.34
C ALA A 551 -19.89 43.47 19.94
N HIS A 552 -20.57 42.83 20.89
CA HIS A 552 -22.02 42.66 21.00
C HIS A 552 -22.69 44.01 21.33
N ASP A 553 -23.94 44.22 20.90
CA ASP A 553 -25.02 44.69 21.80
C ASP A 553 -26.44 44.43 21.24
N GLU A 554 -27.39 44.28 22.15
CA GLU A 554 -28.80 43.95 21.96
C GLU A 554 -29.74 45.19 21.89
N ARG A 555 -31.01 44.92 21.52
CA ARG A 555 -32.29 45.58 21.90
C ARG A 555 -32.93 46.63 20.99
N GLY A 556 -34.03 46.16 20.38
CA GLY A 556 -35.38 46.76 20.42
C GLY A 556 -35.69 47.89 19.43
N VAL A 557 -36.93 48.17 18.99
CA VAL A 557 -38.27 47.65 19.28
C VAL A 557 -39.24 48.33 18.27
N ARG A 558 -40.19 47.56 17.72
CA ARG A 558 -41.57 47.91 17.26
C ARG A 558 -41.91 48.71 15.98
N GLN A 559 -43.02 48.19 15.39
CA GLN A 559 -44.12 48.81 14.63
C GLN A 559 -43.87 49.20 13.16
N ALA A 560 -44.81 49.15 12.22
CA ALA A 560 -46.13 48.50 12.04
C ALA A 560 -46.64 48.89 10.63
N GLY A 561 -47.43 47.99 10.01
CA GLY A 561 -48.39 48.26 8.91
C GLY A 561 -47.81 48.53 7.51
N SER A 562 -48.53 48.38 6.40
CA SER A 562 -49.78 47.69 6.03
C SER A 562 -50.09 48.11 4.58
N GLY A 563 -50.48 47.17 3.72
CA GLY A 563 -51.18 47.40 2.43
C GLY A 563 -50.33 47.93 1.27
N SER A 564 -50.65 47.72 0.00
CA SER A 564 -51.72 47.03 -0.74
C SER A 564 -51.51 47.32 -2.24
N GLY A 565 -51.91 46.44 -3.16
CA GLY A 565 -52.14 46.81 -4.57
C GLY A 565 -51.82 45.70 -5.58
N GLY A 566 -52.87 45.04 -6.10
CA GLY A 566 -52.80 44.00 -7.13
C GLY A 566 -53.15 44.49 -8.54
N LEU A 567 -53.18 43.55 -9.48
CA LEU A 567 -53.90 43.61 -10.76
C LEU A 567 -54.45 42.22 -11.12
N GLU A 568 -55.68 42.22 -11.63
CA GLU A 568 -56.62 41.12 -11.90
C GLU A 568 -56.34 40.32 -13.18
N SER A 569 -56.89 39.10 -13.26
CA SER A 569 -57.86 38.72 -14.31
C SER A 569 -58.53 37.35 -14.03
N ASP A 570 -59.81 37.42 -13.68
CA ASP A 570 -60.98 36.63 -14.08
C ASP A 570 -61.09 35.07 -13.97
N VAL A 571 -62.17 34.72 -13.24
CA VAL A 571 -62.90 33.46 -12.96
C VAL A 571 -64.03 33.33 -14.05
N PRO A 572 -65.00 32.38 -14.15
CA PRO A 572 -65.54 31.38 -13.19
C PRO A 572 -65.88 30.00 -13.81
N GLY A 573 -66.43 28.98 -13.14
CA GLY A 573 -66.99 28.68 -11.81
C GLY A 573 -67.21 27.15 -11.78
N LEU A 574 -67.84 26.45 -10.84
CA LEU A 574 -68.75 26.72 -9.74
C LEU A 574 -68.60 25.48 -8.79
N SER A 575 -68.57 25.69 -7.46
CA SER A 575 -69.61 25.26 -6.49
C SER A 575 -69.57 23.75 -6.15
N THR A 576 -69.60 23.26 -4.90
CA THR A 576 -70.11 23.71 -3.58
C THR A 576 -69.57 22.66 -2.58
N ALA A 577 -68.91 22.99 -1.46
CA ALA A 577 -69.49 23.32 -0.13
C ALA A 577 -70.28 22.12 0.47
N VAL A 578 -70.20 21.70 1.74
CA VAL A 578 -70.44 22.43 3.00
C VAL A 578 -70.23 21.42 4.18
N ASP A 579 -69.78 21.93 5.35
CA ASP A 579 -69.93 21.49 6.76
C ASP A 579 -69.64 20.03 7.20
N GLY A 580 -69.20 19.72 8.41
CA GLY A 580 -69.05 20.49 9.65
C GLY A 580 -69.31 19.57 10.84
N THR A 581 -68.43 19.65 11.85
CA THR A 581 -68.63 19.31 13.28
C THR A 581 -69.08 17.91 13.72
N GLY A 582 -68.33 17.33 14.69
CA GLY A 582 -68.96 16.54 15.76
C GLY A 582 -68.22 15.30 16.27
N SER A 583 -67.40 15.49 17.31
CA SER A 583 -67.35 14.67 18.54
C SER A 583 -67.34 13.13 18.48
N GLY A 584 -66.27 12.53 19.03
CA GLY A 584 -66.42 11.46 20.04
C GLY A 584 -65.58 10.19 19.86
N GLY A 585 -64.85 9.82 20.92
CA GLY A 585 -64.73 8.41 21.32
C GLY A 585 -63.43 7.65 20.98
N ALA A 586 -62.53 7.60 21.97
CA ALA A 586 -61.71 6.48 22.43
C ALA A 586 -61.39 5.28 21.48
N LEU A 587 -60.10 4.93 21.36
CA LEU A 587 -59.50 3.69 21.91
C LEU A 587 -58.05 3.50 21.41
N GLN A 588 -57.16 3.18 22.35
CA GLN A 588 -55.83 2.63 22.13
C GLN A 588 -55.91 1.21 21.57
N GLN A 589 -54.98 0.79 20.71
CA GLN A 589 -53.99 -0.29 20.97
C GLN A 589 -53.31 -0.79 19.69
N ARG A 590 -51.98 -0.64 19.69
CA ARG A 590 -50.92 -1.65 19.48
C ARG A 590 -51.32 -3.00 18.82
N VAL A 591 -50.65 -3.38 17.73
CA VAL A 591 -50.52 -4.79 17.31
C VAL A 591 -49.09 -5.07 16.81
N GLU A 592 -48.50 -6.10 17.40
CA GLU A 592 -47.22 -6.75 17.09
C GLU A 592 -47.38 -7.85 16.03
N LEU A 593 -46.22 -8.20 15.45
CA LEU A 593 -45.90 -9.30 14.54
C LEU A 593 -46.40 -10.68 15.00
N THR A 594 -46.68 -11.61 14.07
CA THR A 594 -46.02 -12.93 13.99
C THR A 594 -46.42 -13.80 12.80
N HIS A 595 -45.48 -14.70 12.48
CA HIS A 595 -45.38 -15.79 11.49
C HIS A 595 -46.57 -16.76 11.29
N GLN A 596 -46.58 -17.46 10.15
CA GLN A 596 -46.65 -18.95 9.95
C GLN A 596 -46.91 -19.26 8.45
N THR A 597 -46.05 -19.97 7.70
CA THR A 597 -45.85 -21.43 7.48
C THR A 597 -47.02 -22.25 6.92
N GLY A 598 -46.76 -22.91 5.76
CA GLY A 598 -47.43 -24.11 5.21
C GLY A 598 -48.74 -23.83 4.43
N GLY A 599 -49.11 -24.48 3.33
CA GLY A 599 -48.57 -25.61 2.58
C GLY A 599 -49.64 -26.11 1.57
N VAL A 600 -49.21 -26.47 0.36
CA VAL A 600 -49.73 -27.51 -0.55
C VAL A 600 -51.21 -27.51 -1.02
N SER A 601 -51.45 -27.35 -2.33
CA SER A 601 -52.02 -28.41 -3.20
C SER A 601 -52.17 -28.02 -4.68
N ARG A 602 -52.15 -29.07 -5.52
CA ARG A 602 -51.88 -29.17 -6.97
C ARG A 602 -53.14 -29.06 -7.87
N SER A 603 -52.92 -28.69 -9.15
CA SER A 603 -53.31 -29.44 -10.37
C SER A 603 -52.72 -28.73 -11.63
N GLU A 604 -51.78 -29.36 -12.36
CA GLU A 604 -51.89 -30.00 -13.70
C GLU A 604 -52.25 -29.04 -14.87
N GLY A 605 -51.52 -28.94 -15.99
CA GLY A 605 -50.75 -29.98 -16.69
C GLY A 605 -49.63 -29.54 -17.67
N PHE A 606 -49.20 -30.54 -18.44
CA PHE A 606 -47.93 -30.89 -19.11
C PHE A 606 -47.47 -30.04 -20.33
N GLY A 607 -46.22 -30.14 -20.85
CA GLY A 607 -45.20 -31.21 -20.78
C GLY A 607 -43.74 -30.77 -21.06
N GLN A 608 -42.75 -31.49 -20.48
CA GLN A 608 -41.82 -32.51 -21.08
C GLN A 608 -40.62 -31.87 -21.83
N LEU A 609 -39.34 -32.08 -21.47
CA LEU A 609 -38.59 -33.34 -21.27
C LEU A 609 -37.40 -33.18 -20.29
N ARG A 610 -37.00 -34.31 -19.70
CA ARG A 610 -36.17 -34.51 -18.50
C ARG A 610 -34.66 -34.66 -18.76
N LEU A 611 -33.87 -34.31 -17.74
CA LEU A 611 -32.55 -34.86 -17.43
C LEU A 611 -32.64 -36.32 -16.95
N LEU A 612 -31.63 -37.12 -17.29
CA LEU A 612 -31.20 -38.28 -16.50
C LEU A 612 -29.67 -38.37 -16.58
N GLY A 613 -29.02 -38.39 -15.40
CA GLY A 613 -27.59 -38.65 -15.25
C GLY A 613 -27.27 -40.15 -15.34
N VAL A 614 -25.98 -40.48 -15.28
CA VAL A 614 -25.51 -41.86 -15.06
C VAL A 614 -24.35 -41.87 -14.07
N THR A 615 -24.47 -42.83 -13.16
CA THR A 615 -23.60 -43.22 -12.05
C THR A 615 -22.41 -44.06 -12.53
N ILE A 616 -21.32 -44.00 -11.75
CA ILE A 616 -20.06 -44.74 -11.89
C ILE A 616 -20.23 -46.24 -11.62
N GLY A 617 -19.52 -47.09 -12.39
CA GLY A 617 -19.22 -48.49 -12.04
C GLY A 617 -17.71 -48.77 -12.13
N GLN A 618 -17.13 -49.38 -11.10
CA GLN A 618 -15.77 -49.90 -11.07
C GLN A 618 -15.67 -51.27 -11.78
N GLN A 619 -14.60 -51.54 -12.54
CA GLN A 619 -13.54 -52.51 -12.18
C GLN A 619 -12.54 -52.81 -13.33
N THR A 620 -11.28 -53.01 -12.92
CA THR A 620 -10.20 -53.89 -13.43
C THR A 620 -9.45 -53.62 -14.76
N GLU A 621 -8.15 -53.37 -14.56
CA GLU A 621 -6.96 -53.90 -15.28
C GLU A 621 -6.61 -53.54 -16.74
N SER A 622 -5.34 -53.11 -16.84
CA SER A 622 -4.37 -53.33 -17.92
C SER A 622 -4.29 -52.32 -19.09
N ALA A 623 -3.06 -51.83 -19.24
CA ALA A 623 -2.34 -51.31 -20.41
C ALA A 623 -3.12 -50.98 -21.70
N GLY A 624 -2.90 -49.77 -22.23
CA GLY A 624 -3.09 -49.51 -23.65
C GLY A 624 -3.22 -48.03 -23.98
N ALA A 625 -2.23 -47.50 -24.71
CA ALA A 625 -2.24 -46.15 -25.27
C ALA A 625 -3.49 -45.90 -26.14
N PHE A 626 -4.07 -44.70 -26.07
CA PHE A 626 -5.06 -44.24 -27.05
C PHE A 626 -4.71 -42.85 -27.57
N SER A 627 -4.44 -42.81 -28.87
CA SER A 627 -4.25 -41.63 -29.72
C SER A 627 -5.64 -41.09 -30.11
N LEU A 628 -5.89 -39.81 -29.89
CA LEU A 628 -7.10 -39.12 -30.33
C LEU A 628 -6.81 -38.25 -31.56
N ARG A 629 -7.39 -38.64 -32.68
CA ARG A 629 -7.44 -37.89 -33.94
C ARG A 629 -8.72 -37.05 -33.92
N MET A 630 -8.61 -35.73 -34.04
CA MET A 630 -9.77 -34.83 -34.17
C MET A 630 -9.99 -34.44 -35.62
N ASP A 631 -11.16 -34.80 -36.16
CA ASP A 631 -11.68 -34.28 -37.42
C ASP A 631 -12.52 -33.03 -37.16
N PHE A 632 -12.20 -31.95 -37.86
CA PHE A 632 -12.95 -30.70 -37.86
C PHE A 632 -14.20 -30.80 -38.75
N ARG A 633 -15.35 -30.39 -38.22
CA ARG A 633 -16.46 -29.91 -39.06
C ARG A 633 -17.01 -28.59 -38.52
N THR A 634 -16.83 -27.56 -39.33
CA THR A 634 -17.50 -26.26 -39.28
C THR A 634 -18.99 -26.41 -39.57
N THR A 635 -19.81 -25.73 -38.76
CA THR A 635 -21.04 -25.04 -39.17
C THR A 635 -21.17 -23.76 -38.38
#